data_AF-A0A948FSU9-F1
#
_entry.id   AF-A0A948FSU9-F1
#
_cell.length_a   1.000
_cell.length_b   1.000
_cell.length_c   1.000
_cell.angle_alpha   90.00
_cell.angle_beta   90.00
_cell.angle_gamma   90.00
#
_symmetry.space_group_name_H-M   'P 1'
#
loop_
_entity.id
_entity.type
_entity.pdbx_description
1 polymer ?
#
loop_
_entity_poly.entity_id
_entity_poly.type
_entity_poly.pdbx_seq_one_letter_code
_entity_poly.pdbx_strand_id
1 'polypeptide(L)'
;MPTPQSRPAFRHPFRRPALLAAACALSLTAGIAPLAQSSSAQEPPPSVDAGLADFFAPRLVTVDTSGLGEKERLQSLGLDLTEHAGRDYAEVVIHTAADLRTLVDNKLDYDVRIPDLIARDLQVRALDAAYGLRVGRSPLPSGRTSYRTSKDYNRDMRLLAKKHKKVVKRFKLPRPTLDGRDVYGVEIGKGVRKPNTGQPTFFLMGVHHAREWPSGELAMEFAIDLATSYGTNKRITRLLKKARVIVVPVVNEDGFNLSRTDGEYVDLRDLNDYDPLGGTGTILATPGRAYMRKNCRIVDGVDTPDATCKLLLATPGGFGAGVDLNRNYGGFWGGPGASELPVEPTYRGAEAFSEPETQNIRDLVRTRNVTMLISNHTFGNLILRPNGVNPTTVGSDGLPVGDSPDEKGLKQLGARMAAQNGFANIHGWQLYDTTGTTEDYSYNATGGFGYTFEIGPNEFHPPYEEVVDEYVGAGKYRGKGNRGAYLLALEHAADPTYSGTLKGKAPKGATLRLAKKFDSPTWESSFEDFVDTSITVPKSGRFSWVVNPSTRPVLAAKTIETPKAKPFKRQVDTEPLPAPTGSTDVEFVLPRKADILEVQLDWATPDDLDLEVYRQIGDRVVQVGTSGNAPGAKEQVTLTDAARGTYVLRVVNYASVAPDFTLTTEAFESVTRTTEGSIERYTLTCEKNGTVKARKKVLVDRGQVKRLDLRKACR
;
A
#
# COMPACT_ATOMS: atom_id res chain seq x y z
N MET A 1 -6.36 -36.30 39.65
CA MET A 1 -7.29 -37.29 40.23
C MET A 1 -8.34 -36.55 41.05
N PRO A 2 -9.60 -36.99 40.99
CA PRO A 2 -10.80 -36.18 40.68
C PRO A 2 -11.73 -36.05 41.91
N THR A 3 -12.86 -35.34 41.96
CA THR A 3 -14.08 -35.38 41.10
C THR A 3 -15.06 -34.22 41.44
N PRO A 4 -16.11 -34.00 40.61
CA PRO A 4 -16.93 -32.78 40.51
C PRO A 4 -18.39 -32.92 41.02
N GLN A 5 -19.15 -31.82 41.04
CA GLN A 5 -20.63 -31.76 41.10
C GLN A 5 -21.09 -30.56 40.25
N SER A 6 -21.74 -30.68 39.09
CA SER A 6 -23.07 -31.19 38.70
C SER A 6 -24.04 -30.04 38.39
N ARG A 7 -24.42 -29.92 37.10
CA ARG A 7 -25.55 -29.13 36.58
C ARG A 7 -26.90 -29.66 37.10
N PRO A 8 -27.98 -28.88 36.95
CA PRO A 8 -29.25 -29.48 36.55
C PRO A 8 -29.79 -28.90 35.24
N ALA A 9 -30.30 -29.81 34.42
CA ALA A 9 -31.14 -29.57 33.26
C ALA A 9 -32.61 -29.49 33.70
N PHE A 10 -33.41 -28.69 33.00
CA PHE A 10 -34.87 -28.83 33.00
C PHE A 10 -35.37 -29.06 31.57
N ARG A 11 -36.07 -30.18 31.39
CA ARG A 11 -36.89 -30.54 30.23
C ARG A 11 -38.29 -30.87 30.73
N HIS A 12 -39.24 -30.82 29.79
CA HIS A 12 -40.61 -31.35 29.75
C HIS A 12 -41.73 -30.28 29.80
N PRO A 13 -42.96 -30.59 29.32
CA PRO A 13 -43.30 -31.26 28.05
C PRO A 13 -44.56 -30.68 27.34
N PHE A 14 -44.72 -31.02 26.05
CA PHE A 14 -45.96 -31.35 25.30
C PHE A 14 -47.25 -30.49 25.45
N ARG A 15 -47.82 -30.07 24.29
CA ARG A 15 -49.04 -30.66 23.68
C ARG A 15 -49.46 -29.91 22.40
N ARG A 16 -49.67 -30.66 21.31
CA ARG A 16 -50.55 -30.32 20.17
C ARG A 16 -51.98 -30.77 20.48
N PRO A 17 -52.98 -30.24 19.76
CA PRO A 17 -53.94 -31.12 19.12
C PRO A 17 -54.15 -30.78 17.63
N ALA A 18 -54.78 -31.72 16.95
CA ALA A 18 -55.03 -31.77 15.51
C ALA A 18 -56.53 -31.67 15.18
N LEU A 19 -56.79 -31.38 13.89
CA LEU A 19 -57.91 -31.81 13.04
C LEU A 19 -59.31 -31.23 13.25
N LEU A 20 -59.85 -30.66 12.16
CA LEU A 20 -61.14 -31.05 11.60
C LEU A 20 -61.26 -30.67 10.11
N ALA A 21 -61.88 -31.56 9.33
CA ALA A 21 -62.09 -31.51 7.89
C ALA A 21 -63.60 -31.53 7.56
N ALA A 22 -63.98 -30.98 6.40
CA ALA A 22 -65.18 -31.29 5.60
C ALA A 22 -65.03 -30.58 4.23
N ALA A 23 -64.89 -31.25 3.06
CA ALA A 23 -65.94 -31.84 2.20
C ALA A 23 -67.00 -30.81 1.73
N CYS A 24 -67.53 -30.73 0.50
CA CYS A 24 -67.38 -31.35 -0.83
C CYS A 24 -68.38 -30.60 -1.75
N ALA A 25 -68.12 -30.37 -3.04
CA ALA A 25 -69.17 -30.31 -4.07
C ALA A 25 -68.57 -30.39 -5.49
N LEU A 26 -68.95 -31.43 -6.21
CA LEU A 26 -68.71 -31.65 -7.64
C LEU A 26 -69.75 -30.89 -8.50
N SER A 27 -69.35 -30.53 -9.72
CA SER A 27 -70.24 -30.60 -10.89
C SER A 27 -69.43 -30.89 -12.16
N LEU A 28 -69.70 -32.05 -12.78
CA LEU A 28 -69.26 -32.49 -14.10
C LEU A 28 -70.15 -31.89 -15.20
N THR A 29 -69.57 -31.56 -16.36
CA THR A 29 -70.17 -31.83 -17.69
C THR A 29 -69.07 -32.05 -18.73
N ALA A 30 -69.35 -32.96 -19.68
CA ALA A 30 -68.40 -33.72 -20.49
C ALA A 30 -68.45 -33.39 -21.99
N GLY A 31 -67.40 -33.83 -22.71
CA GLY A 31 -67.33 -34.05 -24.18
C GLY A 31 -66.71 -32.88 -24.96
N ILE A 32 -65.82 -33.05 -25.95
CA ILE A 32 -65.46 -34.16 -26.84
C ILE A 32 -64.01 -33.91 -27.31
N ALA A 33 -63.17 -34.95 -27.42
CA ALA A 33 -61.79 -34.87 -27.91
C ALA A 33 -61.71 -34.91 -29.46
N PRO A 34 -60.66 -34.31 -30.05
CA PRO A 34 -59.77 -35.13 -30.87
C PRO A 34 -58.26 -34.87 -30.64
N LEU A 35 -57.54 -35.99 -30.51
CA LEU A 35 -56.16 -36.32 -30.88
C LEU A 35 -55.08 -35.22 -31.03
N ALA A 36 -54.14 -35.30 -30.08
CA ALA A 36 -52.67 -35.29 -30.23
C ALA A 36 -51.96 -34.04 -30.81
N GLN A 37 -51.33 -33.29 -29.91
CA GLN A 37 -49.87 -33.05 -29.92
C GLN A 37 -49.44 -32.52 -28.55
N SER A 38 -48.46 -33.19 -27.93
CA SER A 38 -47.90 -32.86 -26.63
C SER A 38 -46.94 -31.66 -26.76
N SER A 39 -47.36 -30.50 -26.25
CA SER A 39 -46.45 -29.46 -25.79
C SER A 39 -47.01 -28.90 -24.48
N SER A 40 -46.45 -29.33 -23.36
CA SER A 40 -46.77 -28.75 -22.05
C SER A 40 -46.13 -27.36 -22.00
N ALA A 41 -46.97 -26.34 -22.18
CA ALA A 41 -46.65 -24.98 -21.78
C ALA A 41 -46.42 -24.99 -20.26
N GLN A 42 -45.17 -24.76 -19.87
CA GLN A 42 -44.75 -24.53 -18.50
C GLN A 42 -45.38 -23.22 -18.02
N GLU A 43 -45.89 -23.21 -16.80
CA GLU A 43 -46.40 -21.99 -16.14
C GLU A 43 -45.38 -20.84 -16.30
N PRO A 44 -45.82 -19.60 -16.58
CA PRO A 44 -44.90 -18.48 -16.62
C PRO A 44 -44.22 -18.36 -15.25
N PRO A 45 -42.89 -18.13 -15.19
CA PRO A 45 -42.23 -17.87 -13.93
C PRO A 45 -42.90 -16.67 -13.24
N PRO A 46 -42.92 -16.64 -11.89
CA PRO A 46 -43.55 -15.55 -11.17
C PRO A 46 -43.01 -14.21 -11.67
N SER A 47 -43.94 -13.32 -12.03
CA SER A 47 -43.64 -11.97 -12.51
C SER A 47 -42.82 -11.23 -11.46
N VAL A 48 -41.60 -10.85 -11.84
CA VAL A 48 -40.77 -9.89 -11.11
C VAL A 48 -41.43 -8.54 -11.26
N ASP A 49 -42.33 -8.21 -10.35
CA ASP A 49 -42.64 -6.84 -9.92
C ASP A 49 -43.73 -6.88 -8.86
N ALA A 50 -43.32 -6.89 -7.58
CA ALA A 50 -44.01 -6.24 -6.45
C ALA A 50 -43.40 -6.69 -5.10
N GLY A 51 -42.09 -6.51 -4.98
CA GLY A 51 -41.37 -6.43 -3.72
C GLY A 51 -40.15 -5.57 -4.02
N LEU A 52 -39.89 -4.53 -3.22
CA LEU A 52 -38.71 -3.66 -3.34
C LEU A 52 -37.51 -4.45 -3.89
N ALA A 53 -37.00 -4.06 -5.06
CA ALA A 53 -35.83 -4.69 -5.68
C ALA A 53 -34.76 -4.96 -4.61
N ASP A 54 -34.38 -6.23 -4.45
CA ASP A 54 -33.53 -6.69 -3.35
C ASP A 54 -32.29 -5.80 -3.21
N PHE A 55 -32.20 -5.11 -2.07
CA PHE A 55 -31.07 -4.27 -1.73
C PHE A 55 -29.80 -5.12 -1.61
N PHE A 56 -28.82 -4.92 -2.51
CA PHE A 56 -27.53 -5.59 -2.40
C PHE A 56 -26.67 -4.90 -1.33
N ALA A 57 -26.46 -5.56 -0.19
CA ALA A 57 -25.52 -5.09 0.83
C ALA A 57 -24.07 -5.27 0.35
N PRO A 58 -23.28 -4.17 0.25
CA PRO A 58 -21.88 -4.26 -0.11
C PRO A 58 -21.10 -5.01 0.95
N ARG A 59 -20.10 -5.79 0.51
CA ARG A 59 -19.42 -6.78 1.36
C ARG A 59 -17.94 -6.83 1.06
N LEU A 60 -17.17 -7.23 2.07
CA LEU A 60 -15.77 -7.60 1.89
C LEU A 60 -15.68 -9.12 1.76
N VAL A 61 -15.01 -9.60 0.71
CA VAL A 61 -14.73 -11.02 0.50
C VAL A 61 -13.23 -11.26 0.43
N THR A 62 -12.80 -12.43 0.88
CA THR A 62 -11.48 -12.98 0.57
C THR A 62 -11.66 -13.91 -0.61
N VAL A 63 -11.00 -13.60 -1.72
CA VAL A 63 -10.97 -14.45 -2.92
C VAL A 63 -9.72 -15.33 -2.83
N ASP A 64 -9.90 -16.63 -3.01
CA ASP A 64 -8.79 -17.57 -3.04
C ASP A 64 -8.00 -17.38 -4.34
N THR A 65 -6.69 -17.23 -4.20
CA THR A 65 -5.77 -17.04 -5.32
C THR A 65 -4.55 -17.92 -5.08
N SER A 66 -4.64 -19.18 -5.49
CA SER A 66 -3.68 -20.25 -5.20
C SER A 66 -2.25 -19.99 -5.72
N GLY A 67 -2.07 -18.98 -6.60
CA GLY A 67 -0.78 -18.44 -7.05
C GLY A 67 -0.88 -17.03 -7.65
N LEU A 68 0.23 -16.51 -8.21
CA LEU A 68 0.24 -15.14 -8.80
C LEU A 68 -0.63 -15.03 -10.05
N GLY A 69 -0.71 -16.07 -10.90
CA GLY A 69 -1.57 -16.04 -12.10
C GLY A 69 -3.06 -15.83 -11.76
N GLU A 70 -3.57 -16.46 -10.71
CA GLU A 70 -4.94 -16.21 -10.23
C GLU A 70 -5.12 -14.79 -9.65
N LYS A 71 -4.07 -14.20 -9.06
CA LYS A 71 -4.12 -12.80 -8.61
C LYS A 71 -4.14 -11.85 -9.79
N GLU A 72 -3.33 -12.08 -10.81
CA GLU A 72 -3.30 -11.27 -12.03
C GLU A 72 -4.63 -11.38 -12.78
N ARG A 73 -5.20 -12.59 -12.84
CA ARG A 73 -6.56 -12.81 -13.33
C ARG A 73 -7.57 -11.99 -12.53
N LEU A 74 -7.58 -12.09 -11.20
CA LEU A 74 -8.49 -11.34 -10.35
C LEU A 74 -8.32 -9.82 -10.54
N GLN A 75 -7.08 -9.34 -10.67
CA GLN A 75 -6.75 -7.95 -10.97
C GLN A 75 -7.32 -7.50 -12.32
N SER A 76 -7.41 -8.38 -13.31
CA SER A 76 -7.98 -8.07 -14.64
C SER A 76 -9.50 -7.97 -14.67
N LEU A 77 -10.21 -8.37 -13.60
CA LEU A 77 -11.68 -8.40 -13.56
C LEU A 77 -12.33 -7.03 -13.31
N GLY A 78 -11.53 -5.96 -13.13
CA GLY A 78 -12.04 -4.63 -12.85
C GLY A 78 -12.84 -4.57 -11.55
N LEU A 79 -12.40 -5.31 -10.53
CA LEU A 79 -13.00 -5.33 -9.19
C LEU A 79 -12.21 -4.42 -8.24
N ASP A 80 -12.86 -3.94 -7.16
CA ASP A 80 -12.19 -3.12 -6.14
C ASP A 80 -11.35 -4.00 -5.20
N LEU A 81 -10.13 -4.32 -5.64
CA LEU A 81 -9.16 -5.01 -4.82
C LEU A 81 -8.72 -4.09 -3.66
N THR A 82 -8.70 -4.66 -2.47
CA THR A 82 -8.27 -3.94 -1.27
C THR A 82 -6.78 -3.62 -1.28
N GLU A 83 -6.01 -4.37 -2.08
CA GLU A 83 -4.54 -4.54 -2.02
C GLU A 83 -4.04 -5.26 -0.78
N HIS A 84 -4.95 -5.67 0.12
CA HIS A 84 -4.65 -6.66 1.13
C HIS A 84 -4.69 -8.04 0.49
N ALA A 85 -3.50 -8.59 0.29
CA ALA A 85 -3.30 -9.89 -0.31
C ALA A 85 -2.37 -10.73 0.56
N GLY A 86 -2.76 -11.98 0.77
CA GLY A 86 -1.87 -13.00 1.29
C GLY A 86 -1.08 -13.64 0.17
N ARG A 87 -0.49 -14.78 0.49
CA ARG A 87 0.17 -15.60 -0.51
C ARG A 87 -0.84 -16.25 -1.45
N ASP A 88 -1.93 -16.75 -0.88
CA ASP A 88 -2.95 -17.60 -1.45
C ASP A 88 -4.34 -16.95 -1.50
N TYR A 89 -4.43 -15.64 -1.24
CA TYR A 89 -5.69 -14.90 -1.31
C TYR A 89 -5.50 -13.42 -1.64
N ALA A 90 -6.56 -12.78 -2.12
CA ALA A 90 -6.70 -11.33 -2.19
C ALA A 90 -8.08 -10.90 -1.72
N GLU A 91 -8.18 -9.79 -1.01
CA GLU A 91 -9.47 -9.28 -0.55
C GLU A 91 -10.07 -8.26 -1.52
N VAL A 92 -11.38 -8.38 -1.76
CA VAL A 92 -12.14 -7.61 -2.74
C VAL A 92 -13.36 -6.99 -2.08
N VAL A 93 -13.59 -5.70 -2.33
CA VAL A 93 -14.83 -5.03 -1.98
C VAL A 93 -15.84 -5.27 -3.10
N ILE A 94 -16.94 -5.92 -2.76
CA ILE A 94 -18.04 -6.20 -3.66
C ILE A 94 -19.10 -5.14 -3.41
N HIS A 95 -19.20 -4.17 -4.33
CA HIS A 95 -20.13 -3.04 -4.23
C HIS A 95 -21.51 -3.38 -4.77
N THR A 96 -21.58 -4.26 -5.77
CA THR A 96 -22.84 -4.61 -6.45
C THR A 96 -23.03 -6.10 -6.65
N ALA A 97 -24.25 -6.50 -6.98
CA ALA A 97 -24.54 -7.87 -7.42
C ALA A 97 -23.83 -8.23 -8.74
N ALA A 98 -23.46 -7.24 -9.57
CA ALA A 98 -22.66 -7.49 -10.77
C ALA A 98 -21.24 -7.92 -10.40
N ASP A 99 -20.60 -7.24 -9.46
CA ASP A 99 -19.25 -7.57 -8.97
C ASP A 99 -19.20 -9.00 -8.42
N LEU A 100 -20.23 -9.41 -7.68
CA LEU A 100 -20.31 -10.78 -7.15
C LEU A 100 -20.49 -11.81 -8.26
N ARG A 101 -21.32 -11.50 -9.27
CA ARG A 101 -21.47 -12.36 -10.46
C ARG A 101 -20.15 -12.46 -11.22
N THR A 102 -19.38 -11.39 -11.32
CA THR A 102 -18.04 -11.43 -11.94
C THR A 102 -17.14 -12.48 -11.29
N LEU A 103 -17.12 -12.59 -9.95
CA LEU A 103 -16.37 -13.66 -9.27
C LEU A 103 -16.92 -15.05 -9.59
N VAL A 104 -18.24 -15.23 -9.50
CA VAL A 104 -18.91 -16.53 -9.74
C VAL A 104 -18.74 -17.01 -11.19
N ASP A 105 -18.95 -16.12 -12.16
CA ASP A 105 -18.83 -16.42 -13.59
C ASP A 105 -17.38 -16.76 -13.97
N ASN A 106 -16.41 -16.21 -13.22
CA ASN A 106 -14.99 -16.55 -13.34
C ASN A 106 -14.57 -17.77 -12.50
N LYS A 107 -15.49 -18.43 -11.79
CA LYS A 107 -15.17 -19.61 -10.96
C LYS A 107 -14.07 -19.33 -9.92
N LEU A 108 -14.03 -18.10 -9.40
CA LEU A 108 -13.13 -17.74 -8.32
C LEU A 108 -13.84 -18.00 -6.99
N ASP A 109 -13.29 -18.94 -6.21
CA ASP A 109 -13.80 -19.25 -4.89
C ASP A 109 -13.56 -18.06 -3.95
N TYR A 110 -14.53 -17.80 -3.08
CA TYR A 110 -14.44 -16.69 -2.14
C TYR A 110 -15.16 -16.97 -0.82
N ASP A 111 -14.60 -16.43 0.25
CA ASP A 111 -15.18 -16.40 1.59
C ASP A 111 -15.68 -14.99 1.92
N VAL A 112 -16.90 -14.90 2.47
CA VAL A 112 -17.43 -13.60 2.93
C VAL A 112 -16.84 -13.24 4.28
N ARG A 113 -16.04 -12.17 4.32
CA ARG A 113 -15.43 -11.64 5.55
C ARG A 113 -16.36 -10.72 6.32
N ILE A 114 -16.92 -9.74 5.62
CA ILE A 114 -17.87 -8.80 6.19
C ILE A 114 -19.10 -8.81 5.28
N PRO A 115 -20.22 -9.44 5.70
CA PRO A 115 -21.38 -9.66 4.84
C PRO A 115 -22.15 -8.37 4.51
N ASP A 116 -22.01 -7.34 5.34
CA ASP A 116 -22.65 -6.04 5.17
C ASP A 116 -21.75 -4.94 5.76
N LEU A 117 -21.10 -4.20 4.87
CA LEU A 117 -20.20 -3.10 5.21
C LEU A 117 -20.94 -1.91 5.83
N ILE A 118 -22.22 -1.72 5.52
CA ILE A 118 -23.05 -0.63 6.04
C ILE A 118 -23.43 -0.94 7.49
N ALA A 119 -23.91 -2.16 7.74
CA ALA A 119 -24.18 -2.62 9.09
C ALA A 119 -22.91 -2.64 9.95
N ARG A 120 -21.76 -3.02 9.37
CA ARG A 120 -20.46 -2.97 10.07
C ARG A 120 -20.07 -1.54 10.44
N ASP A 121 -20.20 -0.56 9.54
CA ASP A 121 -19.89 0.85 9.85
C ASP A 121 -20.79 1.38 10.99
N LEU A 122 -22.09 1.05 10.98
CA LEU A 122 -23.01 1.40 12.08
C LEU A 122 -22.60 0.76 13.40
N GLN A 123 -22.19 -0.50 13.38
CA GLN A 123 -21.69 -1.20 14.55
C GLN A 123 -20.42 -0.53 15.09
N VAL A 124 -19.46 -0.21 14.22
CA VAL A 124 -18.21 0.46 14.59
C VAL A 124 -18.49 1.83 15.22
N ARG A 125 -19.39 2.63 14.65
CA ARG A 125 -19.80 3.92 15.25
C ARG A 125 -20.41 3.77 16.64
N ALA A 126 -21.23 2.75 16.85
CA ALA A 126 -21.79 2.46 18.17
C ALA A 126 -20.70 2.03 19.17
N LEU A 127 -19.73 1.22 18.73
CA LEU A 127 -18.58 0.82 19.54
C LEU A 127 -17.69 2.01 19.90
N ASP A 128 -17.43 2.92 18.96
CA ASP A 128 -16.67 4.15 19.19
C ASP A 128 -17.36 5.08 20.20
N ALA A 129 -18.68 5.25 20.07
CA ALA A 129 -19.47 6.02 21.03
C ALA A 129 -19.42 5.39 22.43
N ALA A 130 -19.59 4.07 22.53
CA ALA A 130 -19.51 3.34 23.79
C ALA A 130 -18.09 3.40 24.41
N TYR A 131 -17.04 3.29 23.58
CA TYR A 131 -15.66 3.46 24.00
C TYR A 131 -15.42 4.86 24.56
N GLY A 132 -15.85 5.89 23.83
CA GLY A 132 -15.77 7.28 24.26
C GLY A 132 -16.44 7.53 25.61
N LEU A 133 -17.65 7.02 25.81
CA LEU A 133 -18.36 7.11 27.09
C LEU A 133 -17.64 6.36 28.22
N ARG A 134 -17.05 5.19 27.92
CA ARG A 134 -16.35 4.36 28.90
C ARG A 134 -15.05 5.00 29.40
N VAL A 135 -14.23 5.55 28.50
CA VAL A 135 -12.89 6.03 28.88
C VAL A 135 -12.81 7.53 29.06
N GLY A 136 -13.66 8.32 28.38
CA GLY A 136 -13.62 9.78 28.32
C GLY A 136 -12.39 10.36 27.61
N ARG A 137 -11.21 9.76 27.81
CA ARG A 137 -9.95 10.08 27.16
C ARG A 137 -9.12 8.81 26.98
N SER A 138 -8.70 8.52 25.75
CA SER A 138 -7.84 7.35 25.50
C SER A 138 -6.38 7.56 25.97
N PRO A 139 -5.57 6.50 26.02
CA PRO A 139 -4.12 6.58 26.19
C PRO A 139 -3.35 7.28 25.06
N LEU A 140 -3.99 7.64 23.95
CA LEU A 140 -3.32 8.36 22.86
C LEU A 140 -2.81 9.72 23.34
N PRO A 141 -1.73 10.26 22.74
CA PRO A 141 -1.23 11.60 23.03
C PRO A 141 -2.29 12.70 22.98
N SER A 142 -3.19 12.64 21.98
CA SER A 142 -4.35 13.54 21.87
C SER A 142 -5.44 13.25 22.90
N GLY A 143 -5.54 12.01 23.35
CA GLY A 143 -6.64 11.49 24.17
C GLY A 143 -7.93 11.18 23.40
N ARG A 144 -7.90 11.20 22.06
CA ARG A 144 -9.09 10.97 21.23
C ARG A 144 -9.66 9.57 21.41
N THR A 145 -10.97 9.46 21.20
CA THR A 145 -11.73 8.20 21.29
C THR A 145 -12.51 7.91 20.01
N SER A 146 -12.26 8.67 18.94
CA SER A 146 -12.88 8.51 17.64
C SER A 146 -12.01 9.11 16.52
N TYR A 147 -12.25 8.66 15.29
CA TYR A 147 -11.57 9.14 14.09
C TYR A 147 -11.68 10.66 13.88
N ARG A 148 -10.66 11.23 13.23
CA ARG A 148 -10.61 12.62 12.78
C ARG A 148 -11.34 12.79 11.46
N THR A 149 -11.88 13.99 11.28
CA THR A 149 -12.22 14.54 9.96
C THR A 149 -11.08 15.42 9.45
N SER A 150 -11.12 15.81 8.17
CA SER A 150 -10.25 16.85 7.59
C SER A 150 -10.18 18.13 8.44
N LYS A 151 -11.33 18.56 8.97
CA LYS A 151 -11.43 19.74 9.85
C LYS A 151 -10.68 19.51 11.17
N ASP A 152 -10.72 18.30 11.72
CA ASP A 152 -10.01 17.95 12.94
C ASP A 152 -8.49 17.94 12.75
N TYR A 153 -7.97 17.30 11.71
CA TYR A 153 -6.52 17.31 11.41
C TYR A 153 -5.99 18.74 11.28
N ASN A 154 -6.70 19.56 10.51
CA ASN A 154 -6.34 20.97 10.30
C ASN A 154 -6.42 21.81 11.59
N ARG A 155 -7.39 21.53 12.46
CA ARG A 155 -7.50 22.14 13.79
C ARG A 155 -6.36 21.70 14.70
N ASP A 156 -6.09 20.41 14.79
CA ASP A 156 -5.06 19.83 15.66
C ASP A 156 -3.68 20.34 15.29
N MET A 157 -3.29 20.32 14.00
CA MET A 157 -2.02 20.87 13.53
C MET A 157 -1.87 22.36 13.86
N ARG A 158 -2.94 23.16 13.70
CA ARG A 158 -2.94 24.59 14.02
C ARG A 158 -2.76 24.83 15.52
N LEU A 159 -3.50 24.10 16.36
CA LEU A 159 -3.39 24.20 17.81
C LEU A 159 -2.01 23.73 18.31
N LEU A 160 -1.49 22.64 17.75
CA LEU A 160 -0.17 22.11 18.07
C LEU A 160 0.94 23.14 17.79
N ALA A 161 0.92 23.75 16.61
CA ALA A 161 1.87 24.81 16.23
C ALA A 161 1.72 26.09 17.06
N LYS A 162 0.50 26.41 17.52
CA LYS A 162 0.20 27.55 18.39
C LYS A 162 0.67 27.32 19.83
N LYS A 163 0.51 26.11 20.37
CA LYS A 163 0.87 25.75 21.75
C LYS A 163 2.37 25.45 21.90
N HIS A 164 2.97 24.76 20.92
CA HIS A 164 4.36 24.30 20.97
C HIS A 164 5.28 25.10 20.05
N LYS A 165 5.16 26.44 20.04
CA LYS A 165 5.84 27.35 19.10
C LYS A 165 7.36 27.21 19.00
N LYS A 166 8.01 26.71 20.06
CA LYS A 166 9.47 26.53 20.15
C LYS A 166 9.96 25.32 19.32
N VAL A 167 9.07 24.35 19.08
CA VAL A 167 9.42 23.09 18.43
C VAL A 167 8.51 22.70 17.28
N VAL A 168 7.36 23.34 17.07
CA VAL A 168 6.44 23.03 15.96
C VAL A 168 6.23 24.23 15.03
N LYS A 169 6.25 23.97 13.72
CA LYS A 169 5.88 24.88 12.65
C LYS A 169 4.89 24.17 11.72
N ARG A 170 3.65 24.66 11.64
CA ARG A 170 2.70 24.27 10.58
C ARG A 170 3.11 24.94 9.26
N PHE A 171 2.94 24.24 8.15
CA PHE A 171 3.12 24.78 6.80
C PHE A 171 2.03 24.27 5.86
N LYS A 172 1.74 25.05 4.83
CA LYS A 172 0.88 24.69 3.70
C LYS A 172 1.77 24.11 2.60
N LEU A 173 1.34 23.04 1.94
CA LEU A 173 2.05 22.50 0.79
C LEU A 173 1.74 23.36 -0.46
N PRO A 174 2.68 23.48 -1.42
CA PRO A 174 2.55 24.49 -2.48
C PRO A 174 1.34 24.32 -3.40
N ARG A 175 0.95 23.08 -3.71
CA ARG A 175 -0.16 22.79 -4.62
C ARG A 175 -1.42 22.49 -3.83
N PRO A 176 -2.57 23.08 -4.20
CA PRO A 176 -3.86 22.57 -3.74
C PRO A 176 -4.12 21.19 -4.36
N THR A 177 -5.08 20.46 -3.81
CA THR A 177 -5.61 19.23 -4.42
C THR A 177 -6.44 19.55 -5.65
N LEU A 178 -6.94 18.51 -6.32
CA LEU A 178 -7.77 18.63 -7.52
C LEU A 178 -9.04 19.42 -7.30
N ASP A 179 -9.66 19.32 -6.11
CA ASP A 179 -10.83 20.10 -5.70
C ASP A 179 -10.46 21.44 -5.03
N GLY A 180 -9.23 21.91 -5.24
CA GLY A 180 -8.76 23.18 -4.70
C GLY A 180 -8.53 23.20 -3.18
N ARG A 181 -8.50 22.05 -2.49
CA ARG A 181 -8.25 22.02 -1.03
C ARG A 181 -6.78 22.22 -0.72
N ASP A 182 -6.53 22.90 0.39
CA ASP A 182 -5.19 23.09 0.91
C ASP A 182 -4.71 21.86 1.68
N VAL A 183 -3.56 21.33 1.30
CA VAL A 183 -2.87 20.28 2.07
C VAL A 183 -1.91 20.91 3.08
N TYR A 184 -1.89 20.40 4.32
CA TYR A 184 -1.08 20.93 5.40
C TYR A 184 -0.21 19.86 6.06
N GLY A 185 0.94 20.30 6.57
CA GLY A 185 1.81 19.48 7.42
C GLY A 185 2.36 20.25 8.61
N VAL A 186 3.02 19.52 9.51
CA VAL A 186 3.80 20.09 10.62
C VAL A 186 5.25 19.64 10.55
N GLU A 187 6.14 20.58 10.82
CA GLU A 187 7.56 20.33 11.00
C GLU A 187 7.89 20.48 12.49
N ILE A 188 8.56 19.49 13.06
CA ILE A 188 8.81 19.35 14.50
C ILE A 188 10.32 19.20 14.73
N GLY A 189 10.88 20.03 15.60
CA GLY A 189 12.31 20.01 15.93
C GLY A 189 12.76 21.26 16.68
N LYS A 190 13.88 21.17 17.39
CA LYS A 190 14.44 22.30 18.14
C LYS A 190 14.76 23.46 17.19
N GLY A 191 14.09 24.59 17.36
CA GLY A 191 14.34 25.77 16.56
C GLY A 191 13.88 25.62 15.11
N VAL A 192 12.85 24.82 14.85
CA VAL A 192 12.28 24.57 13.51
C VAL A 192 11.91 25.84 12.73
N ARG A 193 11.57 26.93 13.43
CA ARG A 193 11.29 28.25 12.84
C ARG A 193 12.54 29.06 12.47
N LYS A 194 13.74 28.60 12.85
CA LYS A 194 15.02 29.22 12.49
C LYS A 194 15.54 28.60 11.18
N PRO A 195 16.46 29.28 10.48
CA PRO A 195 17.11 28.71 9.30
C PRO A 195 17.67 27.31 9.58
N ASN A 196 17.58 26.42 8.61
CA ASN A 196 18.12 25.07 8.73
C ASN A 196 19.64 25.14 8.91
N THR A 197 20.17 24.40 9.88
CA THR A 197 21.60 24.34 10.19
C THR A 197 22.20 22.96 9.89
N GLY A 198 21.49 22.13 9.12
CA GLY A 198 21.99 20.85 8.61
C GLY A 198 21.52 19.62 9.38
N GLN A 199 20.36 19.69 10.04
CA GLN A 199 19.72 18.51 10.61
C GLN A 199 19.15 17.60 9.50
N PRO A 200 19.21 16.27 9.67
CA PRO A 200 18.45 15.33 8.85
C PRO A 200 16.96 15.40 9.17
N THR A 201 16.12 14.90 8.25
CA THR A 201 14.67 14.90 8.38
C THR A 201 14.11 13.48 8.32
N PHE A 202 13.30 13.12 9.31
CA PHE A 202 12.37 11.99 9.23
C PHE A 202 11.02 12.49 8.70
N PHE A 203 10.50 11.90 7.64
CA PHE A 203 9.18 12.22 7.10
C PHE A 203 8.21 11.06 7.38
N LEU A 204 7.11 11.35 8.08
CA LEU A 204 6.00 10.42 8.30
C LEU A 204 4.75 10.96 7.60
N MET A 205 4.07 10.13 6.83
CA MET A 205 2.83 10.49 6.15
C MET A 205 1.77 9.40 6.25
N GLY A 206 0.53 9.77 5.96
CA GLY A 206 -0.60 8.85 5.90
C GLY A 206 -1.67 9.36 4.95
N VAL A 207 -2.68 8.53 4.71
CA VAL A 207 -3.87 8.84 3.90
C VAL A 207 -3.51 9.45 2.55
N HIS A 208 -2.65 8.78 1.77
CA HIS A 208 -2.69 8.98 0.31
C HIS A 208 -3.68 8.01 -0.37
N HIS A 209 -4.06 6.92 0.30
CA HIS A 209 -5.29 6.20 0.02
C HIS A 209 -6.37 6.67 1.00
N ALA A 210 -7.51 7.09 0.47
CA ALA A 210 -8.51 7.83 1.23
C ALA A 210 -9.28 6.98 2.27
N ARG A 211 -9.40 5.67 2.05
CA ARG A 211 -10.08 4.71 2.94
C ARG A 211 -9.24 4.28 4.15
N GLU A 212 -7.95 4.59 4.18
CA GLU A 212 -7.02 4.04 5.17
C GLU A 212 -6.93 4.93 6.42
N TRP A 213 -8.06 5.18 7.10
CA TRP A 213 -8.15 6.21 8.14
C TRP A 213 -7.13 6.08 9.30
N PRO A 214 -6.81 4.88 9.84
CA PRO A 214 -5.81 4.75 10.90
C PRO A 214 -4.42 5.27 10.52
N SER A 215 -4.06 5.28 9.23
CA SER A 215 -2.75 5.74 8.76
C SER A 215 -2.48 7.20 9.15
N GLY A 216 -3.49 8.08 8.97
CA GLY A 216 -3.44 9.49 9.33
C GLY A 216 -3.52 9.70 10.85
N GLU A 217 -4.29 8.85 11.55
CA GLU A 217 -4.43 8.93 13.01
C GLU A 217 -3.07 8.73 13.66
N LEU A 218 -2.37 7.64 13.33
CA LEU A 218 -1.07 7.32 13.90
C LEU A 218 0.00 8.37 13.56
N ALA A 219 -0.05 8.94 12.35
CA ALA A 219 0.82 10.04 11.95
C ALA A 219 0.61 11.29 12.81
N MET A 220 -0.66 11.69 13.01
CA MET A 220 -1.01 12.86 13.83
C MET A 220 -0.75 12.63 15.32
N GLU A 221 -0.98 11.42 15.84
CA GLU A 221 -0.65 11.08 17.23
C GLU A 221 0.85 11.14 17.49
N PHE A 222 1.68 10.68 16.55
CA PHE A 222 3.13 10.83 16.66
C PHE A 222 3.57 12.30 16.66
N ALA A 223 2.95 13.14 15.82
CA ALA A 223 3.21 14.58 15.84
C ALA A 223 2.88 15.21 17.20
N ILE A 224 1.75 14.84 17.80
CA ILE A 224 1.33 15.33 19.12
C ILE A 224 2.31 14.85 20.20
N ASP A 225 2.65 13.55 20.25
CA ASP A 225 3.59 13.00 21.23
C ASP A 225 4.94 13.73 21.20
N LEU A 226 5.53 13.89 20.01
CA LEU A 226 6.81 14.57 19.87
C LEU A 226 6.78 16.00 20.44
N ALA A 227 5.69 16.74 20.18
CA ALA A 227 5.55 18.12 20.62
C ALA A 227 5.25 18.25 22.12
N THR A 228 4.40 17.38 22.67
CA THR A 228 4.02 17.40 24.10
C THR A 228 5.10 16.83 25.00
N SER A 229 5.88 15.86 24.50
CA SER A 229 6.93 15.19 25.25
C SER A 229 8.29 15.90 25.16
N TYR A 230 8.43 16.96 24.35
CA TYR A 230 9.64 17.76 24.29
C TYR A 230 9.88 18.54 25.59
N GLY A 231 11.04 18.32 26.22
CA GLY A 231 11.43 18.91 27.50
C GLY A 231 11.17 18.00 28.70
N THR A 232 10.29 17.01 28.57
CA THR A 232 9.95 16.06 29.65
C THR A 232 10.51 14.67 29.37
N ASN A 233 10.33 14.15 28.16
CA ASN A 233 10.88 12.86 27.75
C ASN A 233 12.32 13.03 27.23
N LYS A 234 13.30 12.43 27.92
CA LYS A 234 14.74 12.54 27.58
C LYS A 234 15.07 12.02 26.18
N ARG A 235 14.44 10.91 25.74
CA ARG A 235 14.65 10.30 24.41
C ARG A 235 14.18 11.23 23.30
N ILE A 236 12.91 11.64 23.35
CA ILE A 236 12.31 12.56 22.36
C ILE A 236 13.05 13.91 22.33
N THR A 237 13.37 14.46 23.50
CA THR A 237 14.10 15.73 23.61
C THR A 237 15.48 15.65 22.96
N ARG A 238 16.19 14.52 23.09
CA ARG A 238 17.48 14.29 22.44
C ARG A 238 17.34 14.15 20.93
N LEU A 239 16.31 13.45 20.46
CA LEU A 239 16.06 13.26 19.03
C LEU A 239 15.71 14.57 18.33
N LEU A 240 14.76 15.34 18.86
CA LEU A 240 14.37 16.64 18.30
C LEU A 240 15.47 17.72 18.41
N LYS A 241 16.55 17.47 19.15
CA LYS A 241 17.77 18.31 19.11
C LYS A 241 18.68 17.97 17.92
N LYS A 242 18.61 16.74 17.40
CA LYS A 242 19.50 16.21 16.37
C LYS A 242 18.85 16.16 14.98
N ALA A 243 17.55 15.86 14.91
CA ALA A 243 16.80 15.73 13.67
C ALA A 243 15.55 16.63 13.66
N ARG A 244 14.98 16.80 12.47
CA ARG A 244 13.64 17.34 12.23
C ARG A 244 12.69 16.20 11.88
N VAL A 245 11.41 16.38 12.20
CA VAL A 245 10.33 15.47 11.79
C VAL A 245 9.33 16.25 10.98
N ILE A 246 9.01 15.80 9.77
CA ILE A 246 7.88 16.32 8.99
C ILE A 246 6.76 15.30 9.12
N VAL A 247 5.54 15.80 9.35
CA VAL A 247 4.32 14.98 9.34
C VAL A 247 3.31 15.62 8.40
N VAL A 248 2.82 14.84 7.43
CA VAL A 248 1.67 15.17 6.58
C VAL A 248 0.64 14.06 6.78
N PRO A 249 -0.33 14.24 7.70
CA PRO A 249 -1.22 13.15 8.11
C PRO A 249 -2.28 12.81 7.06
N VAL A 250 -2.60 13.75 6.16
CA VAL A 250 -3.52 13.55 5.05
C VAL A 250 -2.89 14.11 3.78
N VAL A 251 -2.61 13.22 2.83
CA VAL A 251 -2.02 13.58 1.52
C VAL A 251 -3.13 13.73 0.47
N ASN A 252 -4.06 12.77 0.43
CA ASN A 252 -5.24 12.75 -0.42
C ASN A 252 -6.42 13.43 0.29
N GLU A 253 -6.35 14.75 0.45
CA GLU A 253 -7.36 15.52 1.20
C GLU A 253 -8.76 15.43 0.55
N ASP A 254 -8.83 15.34 -0.78
CA ASP A 254 -10.11 15.25 -1.50
C ASP A 254 -10.78 13.90 -1.29
N GLY A 255 -10.07 12.81 -1.58
CA GLY A 255 -10.57 11.47 -1.38
C GLY A 255 -10.90 11.22 0.09
N PHE A 256 -10.04 11.66 1.02
CA PHE A 256 -10.29 11.49 2.46
C PHE A 256 -11.51 12.27 2.93
N ASN A 257 -11.69 13.51 2.47
CA ASN A 257 -12.88 14.26 2.82
C ASN A 257 -14.14 13.52 2.35
N LEU A 258 -14.13 13.03 1.11
CA LEU A 258 -15.23 12.25 0.54
C LEU A 258 -15.47 10.94 1.31
N SER A 259 -14.41 10.21 1.68
CA SER A 259 -14.55 8.98 2.45
C SER A 259 -15.10 9.20 3.85
N ARG A 260 -14.98 10.41 4.40
CA ARG A 260 -15.54 10.77 5.70
C ARG A 260 -16.94 11.38 5.64
N THR A 261 -17.30 12.07 4.55
CA THR A 261 -18.52 12.88 4.48
C THR A 261 -19.59 12.37 3.52
N ASP A 262 -19.22 11.58 2.52
CA ASP A 262 -20.17 11.03 1.56
C ASP A 262 -20.72 9.71 2.10
N GLY A 263 -21.96 9.74 2.60
CA GLY A 263 -22.58 8.66 3.38
C GLY A 263 -23.24 9.10 4.69
N GLU A 264 -23.54 10.39 4.90
CA GLU A 264 -24.51 10.75 5.94
C GLU A 264 -25.88 10.18 5.54
N TYR A 265 -26.48 9.39 6.44
CA TYR A 265 -27.85 8.91 6.29
C TYR A 265 -28.78 10.12 6.18
N VAL A 266 -29.40 10.31 5.02
CA VAL A 266 -30.54 11.22 4.92
C VAL A 266 -31.75 10.46 5.44
N ASP A 267 -32.20 10.84 6.64
CA ASP A 267 -33.52 10.44 7.10
C ASP A 267 -34.55 11.21 6.27
N LEU A 268 -35.22 10.53 5.34
CA LEU A 268 -36.24 11.18 4.51
C LEU A 268 -37.41 11.75 5.36
N ARG A 269 -37.56 11.31 6.62
CA ARG A 269 -38.54 11.89 7.56
C ARG A 269 -38.21 13.33 7.96
N ASP A 270 -36.95 13.74 7.86
CA ASP A 270 -36.51 15.11 8.12
C ASP A 270 -36.73 16.04 6.90
N LEU A 271 -37.14 15.48 5.74
CA LEU A 271 -37.53 16.23 4.52
C LEU A 271 -39.05 16.39 4.36
N ASN A 272 -39.81 16.14 5.44
CA ASN A 272 -41.28 16.10 5.46
C ASN A 272 -42.02 17.38 5.02
N ASP A 273 -41.33 18.50 4.77
CA ASP A 273 -41.96 19.70 4.22
C ASP A 273 -42.25 19.60 2.71
N TYR A 274 -41.78 18.56 1.99
CA TYR A 274 -41.88 18.48 0.53
C TYR A 274 -42.20 17.08 -0.10
N ASP A 275 -42.81 16.13 0.63
CA ASP A 275 -43.26 14.85 0.05
C ASP A 275 -44.80 14.64 0.14
N PRO A 276 -45.55 14.62 -0.99
CA PRO A 276 -46.99 14.35 -0.99
C PRO A 276 -47.36 12.86 -0.87
N LEU A 277 -46.41 11.93 -0.76
CA LEU A 277 -46.67 10.48 -0.72
C LEU A 277 -46.29 9.80 0.62
N GLY A 278 -45.84 10.54 1.63
CA GLY A 278 -45.72 10.03 3.01
C GLY A 278 -44.77 8.84 3.17
N GLY A 279 -43.58 8.91 2.56
CA GLY A 279 -42.59 7.83 2.63
C GLY A 279 -42.11 7.51 4.05
N THR A 280 -42.29 6.27 4.51
CA THR A 280 -41.72 5.73 5.77
C THR A 280 -40.32 5.13 5.60
N GLY A 281 -39.63 5.43 4.49
CA GLY A 281 -38.37 4.81 4.13
C GLY A 281 -37.17 5.74 4.31
N THR A 282 -36.13 5.26 4.98
CA THR A 282 -34.79 5.85 4.89
C THR A 282 -34.23 5.53 3.49
N ILE A 283 -33.95 6.53 2.65
CA ILE A 283 -33.19 6.32 1.40
C ILE A 283 -31.88 7.08 1.53
N LEU A 284 -30.82 6.31 1.76
CA LEU A 284 -29.55 6.30 1.02
C LEU A 284 -28.62 5.33 1.75
N ALA A 285 -28.54 4.10 1.24
CA ALA A 285 -27.65 3.06 1.75
C ALA A 285 -26.77 2.58 0.59
N THR A 286 -25.69 3.28 0.34
CA THR A 286 -24.44 2.63 -0.10
C THR A 286 -23.47 2.85 1.07
N PRO A 287 -22.35 2.13 1.22
CA PRO A 287 -21.28 2.49 2.15
C PRO A 287 -20.59 3.83 1.74
N GLY A 288 -21.35 4.73 1.11
CA GLY A 288 -20.94 5.97 0.50
C GLY A 288 -19.62 5.81 -0.25
N ARG A 289 -18.71 6.74 0.03
CA ARG A 289 -17.32 6.68 -0.42
C ARG A 289 -16.36 6.31 0.70
N ALA A 290 -16.84 5.70 1.79
CA ALA A 290 -15.97 5.30 2.89
C ALA A 290 -14.80 4.43 2.41
N TYR A 291 -15.03 3.64 1.36
CA TYR A 291 -14.04 2.76 0.71
C TYR A 291 -13.32 3.40 -0.48
N MET A 292 -13.42 4.72 -0.68
CA MET A 292 -12.67 5.42 -1.72
C MET A 292 -11.17 5.34 -1.47
N ARG A 293 -10.44 4.88 -2.49
CA ARG A 293 -8.98 4.71 -2.44
C ARG A 293 -8.25 5.87 -3.11
N LYS A 294 -8.53 6.09 -4.39
CA LYS A 294 -7.82 7.02 -5.29
C LYS A 294 -8.11 8.49 -4.98
N ASN A 295 -7.44 9.40 -5.68
CA ASN A 295 -7.80 10.83 -5.66
C ASN A 295 -9.02 11.10 -6.57
N CYS A 296 -9.30 12.36 -6.89
CA CYS A 296 -10.46 12.75 -7.71
C CYS A 296 -10.18 12.97 -9.21
N ARG A 297 -9.06 12.53 -9.77
CA ARG A 297 -8.74 12.78 -11.18
C ARG A 297 -9.81 12.17 -12.11
N ILE A 298 -10.47 13.01 -12.91
CA ILE A 298 -11.46 12.56 -13.91
C ILE A 298 -10.80 12.38 -15.28
N VAL A 299 -10.03 13.39 -15.68
CA VAL A 299 -9.37 13.45 -16.99
C VAL A 299 -7.92 13.81 -16.74
N ASP A 300 -7.01 13.04 -17.32
CA ASP A 300 -5.57 13.27 -17.20
C ASP A 300 -5.18 14.68 -17.61
N GLY A 301 -4.30 15.29 -16.81
CA GLY A 301 -3.81 16.64 -17.06
C GLY A 301 -4.83 17.77 -16.84
N VAL A 302 -6.08 17.46 -16.48
CA VAL A 302 -7.13 18.47 -16.22
C VAL A 302 -7.41 18.57 -14.73
N ASP A 303 -6.95 19.65 -14.11
CA ASP A 303 -7.31 20.00 -12.73
C ASP A 303 -8.75 20.51 -12.69
N THR A 304 -9.52 20.11 -11.67
CA THR A 304 -10.94 20.42 -11.58
C THR A 304 -11.34 21.05 -10.23
N PRO A 305 -10.83 22.28 -9.94
CA PRO A 305 -10.90 22.92 -8.62
C PRO A 305 -12.31 23.44 -8.23
N ASP A 306 -13.34 23.06 -8.97
CA ASP A 306 -14.71 23.56 -8.91
C ASP A 306 -15.71 22.54 -8.31
N ALA A 307 -15.26 21.66 -7.41
CA ALA A 307 -16.08 20.59 -6.85
C ALA A 307 -16.51 19.51 -7.84
N THR A 308 -15.83 19.38 -8.98
CA THR A 308 -16.02 18.29 -9.94
C THR A 308 -15.68 16.91 -9.37
N CYS A 309 -14.97 16.82 -8.25
CA CYS A 309 -14.92 15.60 -7.41
C CYS A 309 -16.32 15.01 -7.13
N LYS A 310 -17.36 15.84 -7.13
CA LYS A 310 -18.76 15.40 -6.99
C LYS A 310 -19.29 14.67 -8.23
N LEU A 311 -18.71 14.82 -9.42
CA LEU A 311 -19.12 14.01 -10.57
C LEU A 311 -18.76 12.52 -10.40
N LEU A 312 -17.81 12.20 -9.52
CA LEU A 312 -17.57 10.82 -9.05
C LEU A 312 -18.69 10.26 -8.17
N LEU A 313 -19.79 11.00 -7.92
CA LEU A 313 -20.91 10.54 -7.08
C LEU A 313 -21.67 9.39 -7.73
N ALA A 314 -21.45 9.14 -9.02
CA ALA A 314 -22.11 8.08 -9.77
C ALA A 314 -21.49 6.69 -9.55
N THR A 315 -20.31 6.56 -8.94
CA THR A 315 -19.65 5.25 -8.77
C THR A 315 -19.61 4.80 -7.30
N PRO A 316 -20.04 3.56 -6.98
CA PRO A 316 -19.93 3.02 -5.62
C PRO A 316 -18.49 3.05 -5.10
N GLY A 317 -18.29 3.54 -3.88
CA GLY A 317 -16.95 3.65 -3.30
C GLY A 317 -16.01 4.62 -4.01
N GLY A 318 -16.44 5.39 -5.02
CA GLY A 318 -15.53 6.15 -5.88
C GLY A 318 -14.68 5.26 -6.81
N PHE A 319 -15.11 4.03 -7.06
CA PHE A 319 -14.47 3.09 -7.97
C PHE A 319 -14.52 3.59 -9.43
N GLY A 320 -13.58 3.14 -10.28
CA GLY A 320 -13.61 3.45 -11.72
C GLY A 320 -13.03 4.81 -12.15
N ALA A 321 -12.55 5.64 -11.21
CA ALA A 321 -11.94 6.93 -11.55
C ALA A 321 -10.99 7.43 -10.46
N GLY A 322 -10.16 8.42 -10.78
CA GLY A 322 -9.04 8.85 -9.96
C GLY A 322 -7.74 8.13 -10.29
N VAL A 323 -6.65 8.63 -9.75
CA VAL A 323 -5.31 8.04 -9.81
C VAL A 323 -4.94 7.43 -8.47
N ASP A 324 -4.35 6.22 -8.48
CA ASP A 324 -3.72 5.66 -7.30
C ASP A 324 -2.44 6.43 -7.01
N LEU A 325 -2.48 7.23 -5.95
CA LEU A 325 -1.34 8.06 -5.58
C LEU A 325 -0.08 7.22 -5.30
N ASN A 326 -0.21 6.01 -4.75
CA ASN A 326 0.94 5.12 -4.50
C ASN A 326 1.30 4.23 -5.70
N ARG A 327 0.85 4.60 -6.89
CA ARG A 327 1.38 4.18 -8.20
C ARG A 327 1.87 5.36 -9.04
N ASN A 328 1.73 6.59 -8.53
CA ASN A 328 2.01 7.83 -9.26
C ASN A 328 3.34 8.48 -8.88
N TYR A 329 4.11 7.91 -7.95
CA TYR A 329 5.45 8.42 -7.63
C TYR A 329 6.48 8.01 -8.69
N GLY A 330 7.65 8.64 -8.66
CA GLY A 330 8.79 8.27 -9.51
C GLY A 330 9.55 7.03 -9.02
N GLY A 331 10.46 6.50 -9.84
CA GLY A 331 11.18 5.26 -9.53
C GLY A 331 10.39 4.05 -10.00
N PHE A 332 10.83 3.48 -11.12
CA PHE A 332 10.21 2.33 -11.78
C PHE A 332 8.74 2.54 -12.21
N TRP A 333 8.21 3.77 -12.11
CA TRP A 333 6.85 4.12 -12.51
C TRP A 333 6.47 3.53 -13.87
N GLY A 334 5.27 2.96 -13.97
CA GLY A 334 4.79 2.33 -15.20
C GLY A 334 5.25 0.91 -15.44
N GLY A 335 5.85 0.27 -14.43
CA GLY A 335 6.17 -1.15 -14.50
C GLY A 335 5.07 -2.02 -13.91
N PRO A 336 5.38 -3.29 -13.59
CA PRO A 336 4.39 -4.23 -13.08
C PRO A 336 3.74 -3.74 -11.78
N GLY A 337 2.51 -4.22 -11.55
CA GLY A 337 1.71 -3.85 -10.38
C GLY A 337 1.00 -2.50 -10.46
N ALA A 338 1.07 -1.81 -11.59
CA ALA A 338 0.47 -0.51 -11.82
C ALA A 338 -0.30 -0.52 -13.16
N SER A 339 -1.59 -0.22 -13.13
CA SER A 339 -2.43 -0.27 -14.33
C SER A 339 -2.31 0.98 -15.19
N GLU A 340 -2.39 0.82 -16.51
CA GLU A 340 -2.55 1.91 -17.48
C GLU A 340 -4.01 2.31 -17.72
N LEU A 341 -4.97 1.51 -17.24
CA LEU A 341 -6.39 1.72 -17.47
C LEU A 341 -6.98 2.60 -16.37
N PRO A 342 -7.57 3.78 -16.68
CA PRO A 342 -8.10 4.72 -15.68
C PRO A 342 -9.13 4.15 -14.70
N VAL A 343 -9.85 3.11 -15.13
CA VAL A 343 -10.89 2.47 -14.34
C VAL A 343 -10.36 1.55 -13.24
N GLU A 344 -9.10 1.11 -13.34
CA GLU A 344 -8.54 0.13 -12.41
C GLU A 344 -8.16 0.74 -11.04
N PRO A 345 -8.22 -0.04 -9.94
CA PRO A 345 -7.82 0.41 -8.60
C PRO A 345 -6.39 0.92 -8.52
N THR A 346 -5.49 0.37 -9.33
CA THR A 346 -4.05 0.66 -9.35
C THR A 346 -3.65 1.57 -10.52
N TYR A 347 -4.59 2.32 -11.10
CA TYR A 347 -4.30 3.24 -12.20
C TYR A 347 -3.19 4.22 -11.83
N ARG A 348 -2.10 4.20 -12.60
CA ARG A 348 -0.83 4.90 -12.30
C ARG A 348 -0.80 6.39 -12.64
N GLY A 349 -1.85 6.89 -13.32
CA GLY A 349 -1.88 8.22 -13.92
C GLY A 349 -1.18 8.27 -15.29
N ALA A 350 -1.31 9.40 -15.99
CA ALA A 350 -0.72 9.58 -17.32
C ALA A 350 0.82 9.72 -17.31
N GLU A 351 1.40 10.21 -16.21
CA GLU A 351 2.85 10.36 -16.05
C GLU A 351 3.26 10.28 -14.57
N ALA A 352 4.53 9.98 -14.31
CA ALA A 352 5.07 10.04 -12.96
C ALA A 352 4.90 11.46 -12.39
N PHE A 353 4.29 11.54 -11.22
CA PHE A 353 3.90 12.80 -10.57
C PHE A 353 2.89 13.65 -11.35
N SER A 354 1.96 13.03 -12.09
CA SER A 354 0.83 13.76 -12.69
C SER A 354 -0.07 14.42 -11.64
N GLU A 355 -0.10 13.91 -10.40
CA GLU A 355 -1.03 14.38 -9.37
C GLU A 355 -0.43 15.47 -8.47
N PRO A 356 -1.18 16.55 -8.16
CA PRO A 356 -0.67 17.62 -7.31
C PRO A 356 -0.31 17.12 -5.89
N GLU A 357 -0.99 16.09 -5.40
CA GLU A 357 -0.71 15.44 -4.13
C GLU A 357 0.68 14.77 -4.13
N THR A 358 1.02 13.98 -5.15
CA THR A 358 2.34 13.32 -5.24
C THR A 358 3.44 14.33 -5.54
N GLN A 359 3.18 15.36 -6.35
CA GLN A 359 4.12 16.46 -6.59
C GLN A 359 4.49 17.22 -5.30
N ASN A 360 3.52 17.38 -4.39
CA ASN A 360 3.73 17.99 -3.08
C ASN A 360 4.67 17.17 -2.20
N ILE A 361 4.53 15.84 -2.21
CA ILE A 361 5.42 14.91 -1.49
C ILE A 361 6.82 14.87 -2.12
N ARG A 362 6.90 14.81 -3.46
CA ARG A 362 8.16 14.95 -4.23
C ARG A 362 8.95 16.17 -3.79
N ASP A 363 8.27 17.33 -3.74
CA ASP A 363 8.88 18.60 -3.35
C ASP A 363 9.44 18.58 -1.92
N LEU A 364 8.77 17.89 -0.99
CA LEU A 364 9.29 17.70 0.37
C LEU A 364 10.54 16.81 0.37
N VAL A 365 10.49 15.65 -0.30
CA VAL A 365 11.60 14.70 -0.37
C VAL A 365 12.85 15.39 -0.95
N ARG A 366 12.72 16.08 -2.08
CA ARG A 366 13.87 16.69 -2.78
C ARG A 366 14.43 17.97 -2.17
N THR A 367 13.66 18.66 -1.32
CA THR A 367 14.09 19.96 -0.74
C THR A 367 14.32 19.97 0.76
N ARG A 368 13.88 18.93 1.48
CA ARG A 368 13.94 18.90 2.97
C ARG A 368 14.96 17.93 3.55
N ASN A 369 15.83 17.35 2.72
CA ASN A 369 16.88 16.43 3.16
C ASN A 369 16.30 15.27 3.99
N VAL A 370 15.31 14.60 3.41
CA VAL A 370 14.62 13.45 4.00
C VAL A 370 15.58 12.27 3.96
N THR A 371 16.02 11.79 5.13
CA THR A 371 16.94 10.64 5.25
C THR A 371 16.22 9.37 5.70
N MET A 372 14.97 9.50 6.14
CA MET A 372 14.04 8.43 6.52
C MET A 372 12.63 8.84 6.12
N LEU A 373 11.89 7.96 5.45
CA LEU A 373 10.48 8.12 5.12
C LEU A 373 9.69 6.91 5.61
N ILE A 374 8.52 7.16 6.21
CA ILE A 374 7.50 6.13 6.43
C ILE A 374 6.19 6.62 5.80
N SER A 375 5.62 5.80 4.91
CA SER A 375 4.25 5.91 4.45
C SER A 375 3.37 4.97 5.27
N ASN A 376 2.43 5.50 6.02
CA ASN A 376 1.44 4.68 6.72
C ASN A 376 0.27 4.36 5.77
N HIS A 377 -0.16 3.11 5.84
CA HIS A 377 -1.28 2.52 5.16
C HIS A 377 -2.08 1.62 6.10
N THR A 378 -3.19 1.08 5.62
CA THR A 378 -3.94 -0.01 6.27
C THR A 378 -4.50 -0.92 5.19
N PHE A 379 -4.52 -2.24 5.34
CA PHE A 379 -4.16 -3.04 6.52
C PHE A 379 -3.39 -4.30 6.11
N GLY A 380 -2.81 -4.99 7.09
CA GLY A 380 -2.06 -6.24 6.89
C GLY A 380 -1.04 -6.57 7.99
N ASN A 381 -0.80 -5.66 8.95
CA ASN A 381 0.27 -5.76 9.94
C ASN A 381 1.65 -6.00 9.31
N LEU A 382 2.02 -5.15 8.35
CA LEU A 382 3.25 -5.27 7.57
C LEU A 382 4.16 -4.05 7.72
N ILE A 383 5.46 -4.31 7.63
CA ILE A 383 6.50 -3.32 7.37
C ILE A 383 7.16 -3.75 6.06
N LEU A 384 6.87 -3.00 5.01
CA LEU A 384 7.34 -3.24 3.64
C LEU A 384 8.61 -2.43 3.37
N ARG A 385 9.50 -3.02 2.58
CA ARG A 385 10.83 -2.48 2.26
C ARG A 385 11.04 -2.40 0.75
N PRO A 386 11.77 -1.37 0.28
CA PRO A 386 12.18 -1.27 -1.11
C PRO A 386 13.05 -2.45 -1.59
N ASN A 387 13.03 -2.80 -2.87
CA ASN A 387 12.09 -2.26 -3.87
C ASN A 387 10.74 -3.00 -3.79
N GLY A 388 9.71 -2.33 -4.30
CA GLY A 388 8.38 -2.89 -4.51
C GLY A 388 8.29 -3.89 -5.65
N VAL A 389 9.35 -4.00 -6.47
CA VAL A 389 9.47 -4.95 -7.59
C VAL A 389 10.40 -6.11 -7.21
N ASN A 390 10.05 -7.32 -7.65
CA ASN A 390 10.84 -8.51 -7.45
C ASN A 390 12.24 -8.35 -8.10
N PRO A 391 13.33 -8.64 -7.36
CA PRO A 391 14.70 -8.54 -7.88
C PRO A 391 14.97 -9.31 -9.17
N THR A 392 14.20 -10.37 -9.45
CA THR A 392 14.35 -11.19 -10.67
C THR A 392 13.55 -10.67 -11.86
N THR A 393 12.62 -9.73 -11.65
CA THR A 393 11.84 -9.13 -12.75
C THR A 393 12.79 -8.45 -13.72
N VAL A 394 12.66 -8.77 -15.00
CA VAL A 394 13.50 -8.22 -16.08
C VAL A 394 12.93 -6.87 -16.48
N GLY A 395 13.75 -5.82 -16.37
CA GLY A 395 13.39 -4.47 -16.81
C GLY A 395 13.48 -4.31 -18.32
N SER A 396 13.06 -3.14 -18.82
CA SER A 396 13.13 -2.78 -20.25
C SER A 396 14.57 -2.79 -20.83
N ASP A 397 15.58 -2.73 -19.96
CA ASP A 397 17.00 -2.86 -20.34
C ASP A 397 17.45 -4.33 -20.54
N GLY A 398 16.54 -5.30 -20.38
CA GLY A 398 16.81 -6.72 -20.52
C GLY A 398 17.59 -7.31 -19.35
N LEU A 399 17.72 -6.60 -18.23
CA LEU A 399 18.42 -7.04 -17.03
C LEU A 399 17.47 -7.16 -15.84
N PRO A 400 17.73 -8.07 -14.89
CA PRO A 400 16.99 -8.09 -13.63
C PRO A 400 17.08 -6.75 -12.89
N VAL A 401 15.98 -6.32 -12.28
CA VAL A 401 15.94 -5.08 -11.48
C VAL A 401 16.99 -5.12 -10.36
N GLY A 402 17.18 -6.29 -9.75
CA GLY A 402 18.11 -6.51 -8.64
C GLY A 402 17.56 -6.00 -7.31
N ASP A 403 18.14 -6.49 -6.22
CA ASP A 403 17.74 -6.08 -4.88
C ASP A 403 18.34 -4.72 -4.49
N SER A 404 17.74 -4.09 -3.48
CA SER A 404 18.22 -2.84 -2.92
C SER A 404 19.66 -2.99 -2.41
N PRO A 405 20.62 -2.11 -2.79
CA PRO A 405 21.99 -2.18 -2.28
C PRO A 405 22.10 -2.07 -0.76
N ASP A 406 21.14 -1.42 -0.10
CA ASP A 406 21.06 -1.30 1.36
C ASP A 406 20.12 -2.34 2.02
N GLU A 407 19.66 -3.39 1.30
CA GLU A 407 18.69 -4.38 1.80
C GLU A 407 19.05 -4.91 3.19
N LYS A 408 20.32 -5.25 3.43
CA LYS A 408 20.79 -5.72 4.75
C LYS A 408 20.47 -4.72 5.86
N GLY A 409 20.66 -3.43 5.62
CA GLY A 409 20.35 -2.36 6.56
C GLY A 409 18.85 -2.13 6.71
N LEU A 410 18.12 -2.15 5.59
CA LEU A 410 16.67 -2.03 5.56
C LEU A 410 16.00 -3.16 6.35
N LYS A 411 16.44 -4.41 6.17
CA LYS A 411 15.96 -5.58 6.90
C LYS A 411 16.18 -5.47 8.40
N GLN A 412 17.38 -5.06 8.81
CA GLN A 412 17.76 -4.96 10.21
C GLN A 412 16.95 -3.89 10.95
N LEU A 413 16.77 -2.71 10.35
CA LEU A 413 15.94 -1.67 10.95
C LEU A 413 14.46 -2.07 10.94
N GLY A 414 13.96 -2.65 9.85
CA GLY A 414 12.60 -3.17 9.74
C GLY A 414 12.29 -4.19 10.83
N ALA A 415 13.18 -5.16 11.08
CA ALA A 415 13.04 -6.15 12.15
C ALA A 415 12.99 -5.50 13.55
N ARG A 416 13.78 -4.43 13.79
CA ARG A 416 13.74 -3.70 15.07
C ARG A 416 12.42 -2.95 15.27
N MET A 417 11.87 -2.40 14.19
CA MET A 417 10.55 -1.75 14.20
C MET A 417 9.44 -2.78 14.42
N ALA A 418 9.46 -3.89 13.69
CA ALA A 418 8.54 -5.02 13.84
C ALA A 418 8.54 -5.60 15.27
N ALA A 419 9.69 -5.60 15.96
CA ALA A 419 9.76 -6.03 17.37
C ALA A 419 8.96 -5.13 18.35
N GLN A 420 8.48 -3.96 17.89
CA GLN A 420 7.65 -3.04 18.67
C GLN A 420 6.15 -3.31 18.55
N ASN A 421 5.67 -3.78 17.40
CA ASN A 421 4.24 -3.92 17.10
C ASN A 421 3.84 -5.36 16.68
N GLY A 422 4.79 -6.20 16.31
CA GLY A 422 4.54 -7.57 15.86
C GLY A 422 4.26 -7.74 14.38
N PHE A 423 4.47 -6.69 13.60
CA PHE A 423 4.23 -6.72 12.16
C PHE A 423 5.25 -7.61 11.44
N ALA A 424 4.86 -8.19 10.31
CA ALA A 424 5.80 -8.91 9.46
C ALA A 424 6.68 -7.92 8.68
N ASN A 425 7.99 -8.18 8.64
CA ASN A 425 8.95 -7.35 7.92
C ASN A 425 9.37 -8.06 6.63
N ILE A 426 8.80 -7.64 5.50
CA ILE A 426 8.94 -8.30 4.20
C ILE A 426 9.32 -7.27 3.12
N HIS A 427 9.63 -7.72 1.90
CA HIS A 427 9.70 -6.82 0.75
C HIS A 427 8.30 -6.48 0.25
N GLY A 428 8.13 -5.34 -0.44
CA GLY A 428 6.85 -4.98 -1.06
C GLY A 428 6.36 -6.03 -2.05
N TRP A 429 7.26 -6.48 -2.95
CA TRP A 429 6.96 -7.48 -3.98
C TRP A 429 6.48 -8.84 -3.45
N GLN A 430 6.73 -9.16 -2.17
CA GLN A 430 6.26 -10.41 -1.57
C GLN A 430 4.73 -10.46 -1.40
N LEU A 431 4.04 -9.31 -1.54
CA LEU A 431 2.60 -9.27 -1.74
C LEU A 431 2.29 -9.53 -3.22
N TYR A 432 2.81 -8.64 -4.06
CA TYR A 432 2.80 -8.63 -5.52
C TYR A 432 3.72 -7.48 -5.96
N ASP A 433 4.20 -7.48 -7.20
CA ASP A 433 5.05 -6.39 -7.71
C ASP A 433 4.33 -5.03 -7.61
N THR A 434 5.05 -3.99 -7.23
CA THR A 434 4.52 -2.62 -7.12
C THR A 434 5.54 -1.63 -7.65
N THR A 435 5.10 -0.75 -8.54
CA THR A 435 5.91 0.34 -9.09
C THR A 435 5.27 1.70 -8.84
N GLY A 436 6.10 2.75 -8.82
CA GLY A 436 5.64 4.12 -8.56
C GLY A 436 5.17 4.35 -7.12
N THR A 437 5.76 3.63 -6.15
CA THR A 437 5.48 3.78 -4.72
C THR A 437 6.33 4.88 -4.07
N THR A 438 5.85 5.43 -2.95
CA THR A 438 6.48 6.58 -2.28
C THR A 438 7.88 6.27 -1.71
N GLU A 439 8.01 5.12 -1.08
CA GLU A 439 9.20 4.61 -0.43
C GLU A 439 10.29 4.28 -1.44
N ASP A 440 9.93 3.68 -2.59
CA ASP A 440 10.85 3.39 -3.68
C ASP A 440 11.34 4.68 -4.32
N TYR A 441 10.46 5.66 -4.55
CA TYR A 441 10.85 6.98 -4.99
C TYR A 441 11.87 7.61 -4.04
N SER A 442 11.52 7.71 -2.75
CA SER A 442 12.37 8.36 -1.76
C SER A 442 13.74 7.69 -1.68
N TYR A 443 13.77 6.35 -1.67
CA TYR A 443 15.00 5.57 -1.64
C TYR A 443 15.82 5.74 -2.91
N ASN A 444 15.24 5.51 -4.08
CA ASN A 444 15.97 5.53 -5.35
C ASN A 444 16.35 6.94 -5.81
N ALA A 445 15.60 7.98 -5.45
CA ALA A 445 15.94 9.36 -5.78
C ALA A 445 16.98 9.97 -4.83
N THR A 446 17.00 9.56 -3.55
CA THR A 446 17.82 10.24 -2.54
C THR A 446 18.80 9.34 -1.80
N GLY A 447 18.54 8.05 -1.63
CA GLY A 447 19.31 7.14 -0.77
C GLY A 447 18.92 7.19 0.71
N GLY A 448 17.92 8.00 1.08
CA GLY A 448 17.26 7.93 2.39
C GLY A 448 16.41 6.66 2.49
N PHE A 449 16.36 6.01 3.65
CA PHE A 449 15.57 4.78 3.81
C PHE A 449 14.08 5.10 3.73
N GLY A 450 13.30 4.22 3.09
CA GLY A 450 11.84 4.31 2.98
C GLY A 450 11.21 3.02 3.47
N TYR A 451 10.04 3.11 4.10
CA TYR A 451 9.20 1.97 4.48
C TYR A 451 7.72 2.29 4.27
N THR A 452 6.95 1.25 3.94
CA THR A 452 5.49 1.28 4.03
C THR A 452 5.03 0.47 5.25
N PHE A 453 4.10 1.02 6.01
CA PHE A 453 3.48 0.35 7.16
C PHE A 453 2.03 0.02 6.83
N GLU A 454 1.65 -1.25 6.80
CA GLU A 454 0.25 -1.68 6.71
C GLU A 454 -0.30 -1.91 8.11
N ILE A 455 -1.04 -0.95 8.66
CA ILE A 455 -1.47 -0.95 10.06
C ILE A 455 -2.79 -1.69 10.23
N GLY A 456 -2.85 -2.54 11.25
CA GLY A 456 -4.05 -3.29 11.61
C GLY A 456 -4.16 -4.61 10.83
N PRO A 457 -4.90 -5.61 11.36
CA PRO A 457 -4.98 -6.94 10.74
C PRO A 457 -6.18 -7.17 9.81
N ASN A 458 -7.30 -6.47 9.98
CA ASN A 458 -8.60 -7.03 9.56
C ASN A 458 -9.49 -6.15 8.68
N GLU A 459 -9.44 -4.82 8.81
CA GLU A 459 -10.35 -3.93 8.07
C GLU A 459 -9.79 -2.50 7.99
N PHE A 460 -10.31 -1.70 7.06
CA PHE A 460 -9.90 -0.29 6.89
C PHE A 460 -10.38 0.62 8.04
N HIS A 461 -11.54 0.32 8.61
CA HIS A 461 -12.20 1.15 9.65
C HIS A 461 -12.52 0.33 10.91
N PRO A 462 -11.52 -0.23 11.61
CA PRO A 462 -11.78 -0.99 12.84
C PRO A 462 -12.36 -0.08 13.93
N PRO A 463 -12.98 -0.65 14.98
CA PRO A 463 -13.30 0.09 16.20
C PRO A 463 -12.10 0.91 16.68
N TYR A 464 -12.31 2.16 17.06
CA TYR A 464 -11.22 3.10 17.35
C TYR A 464 -10.34 2.66 18.53
N GLU A 465 -10.87 1.85 19.45
CA GLU A 465 -10.06 1.22 20.51
C GLU A 465 -8.94 0.34 19.94
N GLU A 466 -9.15 -0.31 18.80
CA GLU A 466 -8.11 -1.08 18.11
C GLU A 466 -7.05 -0.15 17.49
N VAL A 467 -7.44 1.01 16.95
CA VAL A 467 -6.49 2.03 16.48
C VAL A 467 -5.61 2.56 17.62
N VAL A 468 -6.21 2.73 18.81
CA VAL A 468 -5.46 3.09 20.03
C VAL A 468 -4.42 2.02 20.34
N ASP A 469 -4.83 0.75 20.32
CA ASP A 469 -4.00 -0.42 20.59
C ASP A 469 -2.85 -0.55 19.57
N GLU A 470 -3.07 -0.23 18.30
CA GLU A 470 -2.02 -0.20 17.28
C GLU A 470 -0.93 0.85 17.58
N TYR A 471 -1.32 2.01 18.12
CA TYR A 471 -0.35 3.06 18.45
C TYR A 471 0.43 2.78 19.74
N VAL A 472 -0.27 2.46 20.84
CA VAL A 472 0.36 2.26 22.17
C VAL A 472 0.86 0.83 22.40
N GLY A 473 0.44 -0.11 21.56
CA GLY A 473 0.67 -1.54 21.66
C GLY A 473 -0.30 -2.22 22.61
N ALA A 474 -0.78 -3.40 22.22
CA ALA A 474 -1.62 -4.29 23.04
C ALA A 474 -0.93 -5.61 23.37
N GLY A 475 -1.52 -6.38 24.30
CA GLY A 475 -1.00 -7.70 24.70
C GLY A 475 0.50 -7.69 25.04
N LYS A 476 1.28 -8.56 24.37
CA LYS A 476 2.74 -8.66 24.53
C LYS A 476 3.53 -7.43 24.05
N TYR A 477 2.88 -6.51 23.33
CA TYR A 477 3.45 -5.26 22.82
C TYR A 477 3.03 -4.04 23.64
N ARG A 478 2.32 -4.22 24.76
CA ARG A 478 1.86 -3.13 25.62
C ARG A 478 2.99 -2.15 25.98
N GLY A 479 2.79 -0.87 25.67
CA GLY A 479 3.78 0.21 25.90
C GLY A 479 4.83 0.36 24.80
N LYS A 480 4.72 -0.42 23.71
CA LYS A 480 5.54 -0.32 22.49
C LYS A 480 4.71 0.24 21.33
N GLY A 481 4.09 -0.64 20.53
CA GLY A 481 3.25 -0.31 19.38
C GLY A 481 3.98 0.41 18.25
N ASN A 482 3.21 0.95 17.30
CA ASN A 482 3.73 1.76 16.21
C ASN A 482 4.48 3.01 16.70
N ARG A 483 4.10 3.54 17.88
CA ARG A 483 4.86 4.60 18.56
C ARG A 483 6.32 4.22 18.78
N GLY A 484 6.58 3.00 19.25
CA GLY A 484 7.93 2.48 19.45
C GLY A 484 8.72 2.39 18.14
N ALA A 485 8.07 1.92 17.07
CA ALA A 485 8.65 1.80 15.73
C ALA A 485 9.04 3.17 15.15
N TYR A 486 8.15 4.18 15.21
CA TYR A 486 8.45 5.53 14.72
C TYR A 486 9.60 6.21 15.47
N LEU A 487 9.75 5.94 16.78
CA LEU A 487 10.91 6.44 17.53
C LEU A 487 12.22 5.78 17.10
N LEU A 488 12.21 4.52 16.65
CA LEU A 488 13.38 3.85 16.08
C LEU A 488 13.73 4.41 14.69
N ALA A 489 12.73 4.69 13.86
CA ALA A 489 12.93 5.36 12.57
C ALA A 489 13.53 6.76 12.76
N LEU A 490 13.04 7.54 13.74
CA LEU A 490 13.60 8.84 14.10
C LEU A 490 15.03 8.73 14.66
N GLU A 491 15.33 7.69 15.43
CA GLU A 491 16.69 7.40 15.89
C GLU A 491 17.64 7.14 14.73
N HIS A 492 17.22 6.33 13.76
CA HIS A 492 17.99 6.06 12.55
C HIS A 492 18.21 7.34 11.75
N ALA A 493 17.16 8.13 11.51
CA ALA A 493 17.26 9.41 10.80
C ALA A 493 18.24 10.39 11.48
N ALA A 494 18.27 10.39 12.82
CA ALA A 494 19.14 11.26 13.62
C ALA A 494 20.60 10.76 13.73
N ASP A 495 20.90 9.54 13.31
CA ASP A 495 22.22 8.94 13.39
C ASP A 495 22.99 9.18 12.07
N PRO A 496 24.05 10.01 12.10
CA PRO A 496 24.80 10.38 10.91
C PRO A 496 25.61 9.22 10.31
N THR A 497 25.70 8.06 10.96
CA THR A 497 26.38 6.88 10.38
C THR A 497 25.59 6.26 9.23
N TYR A 498 24.27 6.47 9.19
CA TYR A 498 23.41 6.04 8.09
C TYR A 498 23.25 7.11 7.02
N SER A 499 24.10 8.14 6.99
CA SER A 499 24.04 9.22 6.00
C SER A 499 25.44 9.77 5.73
N GLY A 500 25.59 10.68 4.77
CA GLY A 500 26.80 11.46 4.60
C GLY A 500 26.84 12.64 5.57
N THR A 501 28.03 13.12 5.93
CA THR A 501 28.16 14.36 6.72
C THR A 501 29.18 15.33 6.15
N LEU A 502 28.76 16.55 5.82
CA LEU A 502 29.64 17.67 5.48
C LEU A 502 29.92 18.51 6.73
N LYS A 503 31.19 18.64 7.13
CA LYS A 503 31.60 19.48 8.27
C LYS A 503 32.61 20.52 7.84
N GLY A 504 32.53 21.72 8.38
CA GLY A 504 33.46 22.74 7.93
C GLY A 504 33.33 24.12 8.54
N LYS A 505 34.04 25.05 7.91
CA LYS A 505 33.96 26.47 8.19
C LYS A 505 33.55 27.25 6.94
N ALA A 506 32.71 28.25 7.11
CA ALA A 506 32.26 29.17 6.07
C ALA A 506 31.92 30.53 6.69
N PRO A 507 31.79 31.62 5.91
CA PRO A 507 31.38 32.92 6.43
C PRO A 507 30.03 32.82 7.16
N LYS A 508 29.92 33.53 8.27
CA LYS A 508 28.71 33.56 9.11
C LYS A 508 27.52 34.07 8.27
N GLY A 509 26.38 33.40 8.36
CA GLY A 509 25.17 33.78 7.63
C GLY A 509 25.20 33.49 6.12
N ALA A 510 26.29 32.92 5.59
CA ALA A 510 26.28 32.42 4.22
C ALA A 510 25.28 31.26 4.07
N THR A 511 24.71 31.11 2.88
CA THR A 511 23.90 29.95 2.52
C THR A 511 24.81 28.93 1.84
N LEU A 512 24.82 27.71 2.35
CA LEU A 512 25.41 26.58 1.66
C LEU A 512 24.26 25.81 1.01
N ARG A 513 24.31 25.64 -0.31
CA ARG A 513 23.30 24.88 -1.06
C ARG A 513 23.96 23.69 -1.73
N LEU A 514 23.32 22.54 -1.63
CA LEU A 514 23.76 21.28 -2.18
C LEU A 514 22.71 20.83 -3.18
N ALA A 515 23.10 20.80 -4.45
CA ALA A 515 22.19 20.51 -5.54
C ALA A 515 22.75 19.47 -6.50
N LYS A 516 21.88 18.60 -7.02
CA LYS A 516 22.16 17.74 -8.17
C LYS A 516 20.90 17.61 -9.00
N LYS A 517 21.07 17.61 -10.33
CA LYS A 517 20.05 17.23 -11.31
C LYS A 517 20.42 15.88 -11.87
N PHE A 518 19.43 15.07 -12.18
CA PHE A 518 19.61 13.71 -12.67
C PHE A 518 18.33 13.23 -13.33
N ASP A 519 18.44 12.19 -14.15
CA ASP A 519 17.27 11.49 -14.68
C ASP A 519 16.91 10.35 -13.74
N SER A 520 15.65 10.30 -13.34
CA SER A 520 15.08 9.21 -12.55
C SER A 520 14.42 8.21 -13.49
N PRO A 521 14.78 6.91 -13.41
CA PRO A 521 14.20 5.92 -14.30
C PRO A 521 12.72 5.70 -13.98
N THR A 522 11.94 5.60 -15.04
CA THR A 522 10.64 4.92 -15.06
C THR A 522 10.87 3.50 -15.60
N TRP A 523 9.82 2.71 -15.79
CA TRP A 523 9.96 1.36 -16.33
C TRP A 523 10.50 1.36 -17.76
N GLU A 524 9.91 2.18 -18.63
CA GLU A 524 10.24 2.25 -20.06
C GLU A 524 11.09 3.49 -20.45
N SER A 525 11.38 4.39 -19.50
CA SER A 525 12.01 5.68 -19.80
C SER A 525 12.66 6.32 -18.57
N SER A 526 12.72 7.66 -18.54
CA SER A 526 13.15 8.45 -17.39
C SER A 526 12.54 9.85 -17.42
N PHE A 527 12.60 10.55 -16.30
CA PHE A 527 12.20 11.97 -16.20
C PHE A 527 13.26 12.79 -15.44
N GLU A 528 13.39 14.08 -15.77
CA GLU A 528 14.29 15.00 -15.04
C GLU A 528 13.81 15.16 -13.58
N ASP A 529 14.70 14.88 -12.64
CA ASP A 529 14.51 15.17 -11.23
C ASP A 529 15.76 15.83 -10.63
N PHE A 530 15.64 16.28 -9.39
CA PHE A 530 16.72 16.94 -8.69
C PHE A 530 16.63 16.76 -7.18
N VAL A 531 17.74 17.01 -6.49
CA VAL A 531 17.78 17.31 -5.07
C VAL A 531 18.35 18.71 -4.93
N ASP A 532 17.71 19.58 -4.16
CA ASP A 532 18.18 20.93 -3.85
C ASP A 532 17.88 21.26 -2.38
N THR A 533 18.92 21.19 -1.56
CA THR A 533 18.82 21.44 -0.12
C THR A 533 19.79 22.53 0.30
N SER A 534 19.43 23.32 1.30
CA SER A 534 20.31 24.39 1.78
C SER A 534 20.30 24.55 3.29
N ILE A 535 21.41 25.09 3.81
CA ILE A 535 21.59 25.44 5.20
C ILE A 535 22.15 26.86 5.31
N THR A 536 21.86 27.53 6.42
CA THR A 536 22.50 28.79 6.78
C THR A 536 23.62 28.53 7.77
N VAL A 537 24.81 29.05 7.46
CA VAL A 537 25.99 28.91 8.32
C VAL A 537 25.76 29.64 9.65
N PRO A 538 25.87 28.94 10.80
CA PRO A 538 25.66 29.55 12.11
C PRO A 538 26.59 30.73 12.41
N LYS A 539 26.24 31.53 13.43
CA LYS A 539 27.07 32.65 13.90
C LYS A 539 28.49 32.24 14.33
N SER A 540 28.71 30.95 14.66
CA SER A 540 30.04 30.41 14.96
C SER A 540 30.95 30.30 13.73
N GLY A 541 30.40 30.39 12.51
CA GLY A 541 31.11 30.12 11.26
C GLY A 541 31.46 28.64 11.05
N ARG A 542 30.99 27.74 11.92
CA ARG A 542 31.18 26.29 11.83
C ARG A 542 29.87 25.61 11.51
N PHE A 543 29.87 24.68 10.56
CA PHE A 543 28.69 23.92 10.18
C PHE A 543 28.94 22.41 10.26
N SER A 544 27.86 21.66 10.48
CA SER A 544 27.79 20.21 10.39
C SER A 544 26.45 19.88 9.75
N TRP A 545 26.51 19.28 8.57
CA TRP A 545 25.35 19.04 7.73
C TRP A 545 25.27 17.56 7.39
N VAL A 546 24.26 16.90 7.94
CA VAL A 546 23.92 15.54 7.53
C VAL A 546 23.23 15.63 6.18
N VAL A 547 23.65 14.82 5.21
CA VAL A 547 23.12 14.81 3.85
C VAL A 547 22.92 13.37 3.41
N ASN A 548 21.95 13.14 2.54
CA ASN A 548 21.84 11.87 1.86
C ASN A 548 23.12 11.52 1.06
N PRO A 549 23.40 10.23 0.79
CA PRO A 549 24.51 9.82 -0.06
C PRO A 549 24.52 10.56 -1.41
N SER A 550 25.70 10.73 -2.00
CA SER A 550 25.82 11.43 -3.27
C SER A 550 25.33 10.57 -4.42
N THR A 551 25.79 9.32 -4.48
CA THR A 551 25.31 8.32 -5.43
C THR A 551 23.96 7.76 -4.99
N ARG A 552 23.00 7.76 -5.91
CA ARG A 552 21.67 7.16 -5.71
C ARG A 552 21.74 5.63 -5.74
N PRO A 553 20.89 4.91 -4.99
CA PRO A 553 20.85 3.45 -5.01
C PRO A 553 20.62 2.85 -6.40
N VAL A 554 19.77 3.48 -7.23
CA VAL A 554 19.45 3.00 -8.58
C VAL A 554 20.65 2.97 -9.53
N LEU A 555 21.71 3.72 -9.22
CA LEU A 555 22.96 3.74 -9.99
C LEU A 555 24.06 2.85 -9.40
N ALA A 556 23.78 2.19 -8.27
CA ALA A 556 24.74 1.29 -7.67
C ALA A 556 25.03 0.14 -8.63
N ALA A 557 26.26 -0.37 -8.56
CA ALA A 557 26.63 -1.60 -9.23
C ALA A 557 25.67 -2.70 -8.77
N LYS A 558 25.04 -3.37 -9.74
CA LYS A 558 24.15 -4.50 -9.48
C LYS A 558 24.95 -5.77 -9.64
N THR A 559 24.84 -6.65 -8.67
CA THR A 559 25.35 -8.01 -8.81
C THR A 559 24.28 -8.83 -9.52
N ILE A 560 24.55 -9.14 -10.79
CA ILE A 560 23.71 -10.01 -11.60
C ILE A 560 24.32 -11.40 -11.54
N GLU A 561 23.53 -12.34 -11.05
CA GLU A 561 23.87 -13.75 -11.18
C GLU A 561 23.29 -14.26 -12.48
N THR A 562 24.16 -14.64 -13.41
CA THR A 562 23.75 -15.32 -14.64
C THR A 562 24.14 -16.79 -14.55
N PRO A 563 23.35 -17.72 -15.13
CA PRO A 563 23.72 -19.13 -15.19
C PRO A 563 25.13 -19.35 -15.78
N LYS A 564 25.94 -20.25 -15.21
CA LYS A 564 27.09 -20.80 -15.97
C LYS A 564 26.57 -21.48 -17.23
N ALA A 565 27.38 -21.47 -18.29
CA ALA A 565 26.99 -21.99 -19.61
C ALA A 565 26.54 -23.48 -19.64
N LYS A 566 26.81 -24.26 -18.59
CA LYS A 566 26.33 -25.64 -18.47
C LYS A 566 25.62 -25.86 -17.14
N PRO A 567 24.36 -26.33 -17.14
CA PRO A 567 23.70 -26.72 -15.91
C PRO A 567 24.37 -27.98 -15.34
N PHE A 568 24.42 -28.08 -14.01
CA PHE A 568 24.88 -29.31 -13.35
C PHE A 568 23.76 -30.34 -13.20
N LYS A 569 22.50 -29.92 -13.33
CA LYS A 569 21.34 -30.80 -13.46
C LYS A 569 20.38 -30.20 -14.47
N ARG A 570 19.89 -31.02 -15.40
CA ARG A 570 18.90 -30.67 -16.41
C ARG A 570 17.84 -31.76 -16.46
N GLN A 571 16.58 -31.36 -16.56
CA GLN A 571 15.44 -32.24 -16.76
C GLN A 571 14.55 -31.61 -17.83
N VAL A 572 14.09 -32.43 -18.78
CA VAL A 572 13.16 -31.99 -19.83
C VAL A 572 12.00 -32.97 -19.81
N ASP A 573 10.81 -32.45 -19.61
CA ASP A 573 9.58 -33.22 -19.50
C ASP A 573 8.58 -32.66 -20.51
N THR A 574 8.03 -33.53 -21.36
CA THR A 574 6.97 -33.18 -22.30
C THR A 574 5.72 -33.93 -21.88
N GLU A 575 4.68 -33.18 -21.54
CA GLU A 575 3.45 -33.71 -20.94
C GLU A 575 2.23 -33.22 -21.72
N PRO A 576 1.14 -34.01 -21.76
CA PRO A 576 -0.11 -33.55 -22.36
C PRO A 576 -0.68 -32.38 -21.57
N LEU A 577 -1.40 -31.49 -22.26
CA LEU A 577 -2.05 -30.37 -21.58
C LEU A 577 -3.10 -30.86 -20.59
N PRO A 578 -3.20 -30.22 -19.41
CA PRO A 578 -4.35 -30.41 -18.56
C PRO A 578 -5.60 -29.84 -19.26
N ALA A 579 -6.79 -30.28 -18.84
CA ALA A 579 -8.04 -29.67 -19.32
C ALA A 579 -8.02 -28.14 -19.09
N PRO A 580 -8.75 -27.33 -19.88
CA PRO A 580 -8.85 -25.89 -19.63
C PRO A 580 -9.24 -25.63 -18.17
N THR A 581 -8.58 -24.67 -17.52
CA THR A 581 -8.65 -24.37 -16.08
C THR A 581 -8.10 -25.46 -15.14
N GLY A 582 -7.43 -26.48 -15.65
CA GLY A 582 -6.75 -27.53 -14.89
C GLY A 582 -5.23 -27.35 -14.83
N SER A 583 -4.55 -28.21 -14.08
CA SER A 583 -3.09 -28.17 -13.92
C SER A 583 -2.43 -29.54 -13.97
N THR A 584 -1.15 -29.58 -14.38
CA THR A 584 -0.30 -30.77 -14.37
C THR A 584 0.95 -30.48 -13.53
N ASP A 585 1.30 -31.40 -12.61
CA ASP A 585 2.46 -31.29 -11.73
C ASP A 585 3.59 -32.21 -12.19
N VAL A 586 4.80 -31.67 -12.31
CA VAL A 586 6.04 -32.39 -12.64
C VAL A 586 7.04 -32.23 -11.49
N GLU A 587 7.62 -33.34 -11.03
CA GLU A 587 8.59 -33.31 -9.93
C GLU A 587 10.02 -33.08 -10.41
N PHE A 588 10.75 -32.20 -9.72
CA PHE A 588 12.18 -31.99 -9.91
C PHE A 588 12.95 -32.07 -8.59
N VAL A 589 13.80 -33.09 -8.45
CA VAL A 589 14.63 -33.28 -7.23
C VAL A 589 15.98 -32.57 -7.37
N LEU A 590 16.20 -31.47 -6.66
CA LEU A 590 17.47 -30.74 -6.70
C LEU A 590 18.49 -31.38 -5.71
N PRO A 591 19.58 -32.02 -6.19
CA PRO A 591 20.44 -32.87 -5.35
C PRO A 591 21.36 -32.09 -4.40
N ARG A 592 21.71 -30.86 -4.79
CA ARG A 592 22.53 -29.92 -4.03
C ARG A 592 22.01 -28.51 -4.30
N LYS A 593 22.35 -27.56 -3.42
CA LYS A 593 22.00 -26.16 -3.63
C LYS A 593 22.44 -25.69 -5.02
N ALA A 594 21.56 -25.00 -5.75
CA ALA A 594 21.87 -24.32 -7.00
C ALA A 594 21.96 -22.82 -6.73
N ASP A 595 22.88 -22.14 -7.40
CA ASP A 595 22.90 -20.67 -7.34
C ASP A 595 21.73 -20.11 -8.16
N ILE A 596 21.42 -20.77 -9.28
CA ILE A 596 20.26 -20.47 -10.13
C ILE A 596 19.55 -21.76 -10.51
N LEU A 597 18.22 -21.80 -10.36
CA LEU A 597 17.34 -22.82 -10.91
C LEU A 597 16.38 -22.16 -11.90
N GLU A 598 16.51 -22.46 -13.19
CA GLU A 598 15.59 -21.98 -14.22
C GLU A 598 14.59 -23.08 -14.58
N VAL A 599 13.33 -22.70 -14.71
CA VAL A 599 12.23 -23.54 -15.18
C VAL A 599 11.60 -22.79 -16.33
N GLN A 600 11.72 -23.33 -17.55
CA GLN A 600 11.17 -22.76 -18.76
C GLN A 600 10.02 -23.63 -19.25
N LEU A 601 8.91 -23.01 -19.65
CA LEU A 601 7.73 -23.67 -20.17
C LEU A 601 7.50 -23.26 -21.63
N ASP A 602 7.38 -24.24 -22.51
CA ASP A 602 7.20 -24.07 -23.95
C ASP A 602 6.00 -24.89 -24.44
N TRP A 603 5.19 -24.32 -25.33
CA TRP A 603 4.04 -24.96 -26.00
C TRP A 603 3.75 -24.28 -27.34
N ALA A 604 2.89 -24.86 -28.19
CA ALA A 604 2.50 -24.18 -29.42
C ALA A 604 1.70 -22.88 -29.13
N THR A 605 2.24 -21.72 -29.52
CA THR A 605 1.58 -20.40 -29.43
C THR A 605 0.46 -20.26 -30.48
N PRO A 606 -0.59 -19.44 -30.30
CA PRO A 606 -0.71 -18.24 -29.43
C PRO A 606 -1.40 -18.46 -28.08
N ASP A 607 -1.48 -19.70 -27.65
CA ASP A 607 -2.23 -20.11 -26.47
C ASP A 607 -1.61 -19.62 -25.14
N ASP A 608 -2.32 -19.82 -24.03
CA ASP A 608 -1.98 -19.29 -22.71
C ASP A 608 -1.83 -20.41 -21.65
N LEU A 609 -0.60 -20.59 -21.15
CA LEU A 609 -0.24 -21.52 -20.08
C LEU A 609 0.58 -20.77 -19.02
N ASP A 610 0.29 -21.01 -17.74
CA ASP A 610 1.06 -20.44 -16.63
C ASP A 610 2.00 -21.48 -16.01
N LEU A 611 3.09 -20.97 -15.40
CA LEU A 611 4.06 -21.76 -14.66
C LEU A 611 4.06 -21.39 -13.19
N GLU A 612 3.97 -22.37 -12.31
CA GLU A 612 4.19 -22.23 -10.88
C GLU A 612 5.25 -23.22 -10.40
N VAL A 613 6.13 -22.79 -9.49
CA VAL A 613 7.22 -23.61 -8.96
C VAL A 613 7.08 -23.66 -7.45
N TYR A 614 6.87 -24.85 -6.90
CA TYR A 614 6.77 -25.12 -5.48
C TYR A 614 7.99 -25.87 -4.98
N ARG A 615 8.33 -25.70 -3.70
CA ARG A 615 9.34 -26.45 -2.97
C ARG A 615 8.68 -27.23 -1.84
N GLN A 616 9.02 -28.51 -1.73
CA GLN A 616 8.56 -29.35 -0.63
C GLN A 616 9.38 -29.07 0.63
N ILE A 617 8.67 -28.76 1.73
CA ILE A 617 9.23 -28.51 3.05
C ILE A 617 8.45 -29.34 4.07
N GLY A 618 8.98 -30.51 4.43
CA GLY A 618 8.24 -31.51 5.21
C GLY A 618 7.04 -32.02 4.40
N ASP A 619 5.86 -31.99 5.00
CA ASP A 619 4.61 -32.45 4.37
C ASP A 619 3.88 -31.34 3.59
N ARG A 620 4.49 -30.14 3.46
CA ARG A 620 3.88 -28.97 2.79
C ARG A 620 4.64 -28.62 1.52
N VAL A 621 3.92 -28.15 0.51
CA VAL A 621 4.49 -27.50 -0.67
C VAL A 621 4.42 -25.98 -0.53
N VAL A 622 5.50 -25.30 -0.89
CA VAL A 622 5.64 -23.84 -0.83
C VAL A 622 6.09 -23.35 -2.20
N GLN A 623 5.17 -22.82 -3.01
CA GLN A 623 5.42 -21.91 -4.14
C GLN A 623 6.55 -20.94 -3.80
N VAL A 624 7.59 -21.01 -4.60
CA VAL A 624 8.85 -20.26 -4.53
C VAL A 624 9.07 -19.43 -5.80
N GLY A 625 8.28 -19.63 -6.86
CA GLY A 625 8.25 -18.78 -8.03
C GLY A 625 7.06 -19.10 -8.93
N THR A 626 6.74 -18.20 -9.85
CA THR A 626 5.66 -18.35 -10.83
C THR A 626 5.83 -17.32 -11.95
N SER A 627 5.22 -17.58 -13.10
CA SER A 627 5.25 -16.77 -14.31
C SER A 627 3.91 -16.99 -15.03
N GLY A 628 3.23 -15.90 -15.39
CA GLY A 628 2.00 -15.88 -16.19
C GLY A 628 1.98 -14.69 -17.13
N ASN A 629 2.62 -14.81 -18.29
CA ASN A 629 2.72 -13.74 -19.27
C ASN A 629 1.44 -13.68 -20.14
N ALA A 630 1.33 -12.63 -20.95
CA ALA A 630 0.20 -12.49 -21.87
C ALA A 630 0.15 -13.65 -22.90
N PRO A 631 -1.04 -13.98 -23.45
CA PRO A 631 -1.21 -15.07 -24.40
C PRO A 631 -0.18 -15.06 -25.55
N GLY A 632 0.43 -16.22 -25.78
CA GLY A 632 1.47 -16.41 -26.80
C GLY A 632 2.89 -16.03 -26.38
N ALA A 633 3.10 -15.48 -25.18
CA ALA A 633 4.43 -15.40 -24.56
C ALA A 633 4.76 -16.72 -23.84
N LYS A 634 6.05 -17.03 -23.68
CA LYS A 634 6.52 -18.25 -22.98
C LYS A 634 6.72 -17.95 -21.50
N GLU A 635 6.58 -18.96 -20.65
CA GLU A 635 6.81 -18.79 -19.21
C GLU A 635 8.21 -19.19 -18.77
N GLN A 636 8.74 -18.43 -17.81
CA GLN A 636 10.00 -18.77 -17.17
C GLN A 636 10.01 -18.35 -15.70
N VAL A 637 10.40 -19.28 -14.83
CA VAL A 637 10.70 -19.00 -13.43
C VAL A 637 12.19 -19.19 -13.17
N THR A 638 12.82 -18.18 -12.59
CA THR A 638 14.22 -18.23 -12.18
C THR A 638 14.31 -18.06 -10.67
N LEU A 639 14.76 -19.10 -9.96
CA LEU A 639 15.03 -19.05 -8.52
C LEU A 639 16.52 -18.84 -8.27
N THR A 640 16.87 -17.84 -7.47
CA THR A 640 18.23 -17.66 -6.96
C THR A 640 18.42 -18.34 -5.61
N ASP A 641 19.62 -18.83 -5.34
CA ASP A 641 19.98 -19.51 -4.08
C ASP A 641 19.12 -20.77 -3.76
N ALA A 642 18.61 -21.44 -4.79
CA ALA A 642 17.67 -22.55 -4.68
C ALA A 642 18.24 -23.70 -3.81
N ALA A 643 17.65 -23.88 -2.62
CA ALA A 643 18.07 -24.88 -1.66
C ALA A 643 17.80 -26.30 -2.17
N ARG A 644 18.68 -27.25 -1.81
CA ARG A 644 18.46 -28.68 -2.11
C ARG A 644 17.07 -29.15 -1.64
N GLY A 645 16.50 -30.11 -2.35
CA GLY A 645 15.19 -30.70 -2.03
C GLY A 645 14.32 -30.91 -3.27
N THR A 646 13.09 -31.34 -3.04
CA THR A 646 12.11 -31.60 -4.09
C THR A 646 11.36 -30.33 -4.46
N TYR A 647 11.21 -30.09 -5.75
CA TYR A 647 10.39 -29.03 -6.33
C TYR A 647 9.25 -29.66 -7.12
N VAL A 648 8.09 -29.01 -7.08
CA VAL A 648 6.91 -29.39 -7.86
C VAL A 648 6.65 -28.26 -8.84
N LEU A 649 6.73 -28.57 -10.14
CA LEU A 649 6.55 -27.64 -11.25
C LEU A 649 5.13 -27.83 -11.76
N ARG A 650 4.27 -26.85 -11.50
CA ARG A 650 2.86 -26.90 -11.87
C ARG A 650 2.64 -26.05 -13.11
N VAL A 651 2.12 -26.68 -14.16
CA VAL A 651 1.68 -26.00 -15.38
C VAL A 651 0.17 -25.88 -15.34
N VAL A 652 -0.34 -24.66 -15.43
CA VAL A 652 -1.77 -24.36 -15.38
C VAL A 652 -2.25 -24.02 -16.79
N ASN A 653 -3.28 -24.71 -17.27
CA ASN A 653 -3.86 -24.41 -18.58
C ASN A 653 -4.93 -23.33 -18.44
N TYR A 654 -4.57 -22.10 -18.78
CA TYR A 654 -5.47 -20.94 -18.73
C TYR A 654 -6.44 -20.93 -19.92
N ALA A 655 -5.92 -21.00 -21.14
CA ALA A 655 -6.73 -20.98 -22.37
C ALA A 655 -6.00 -21.61 -23.57
N SER A 656 -5.38 -22.77 -23.36
CA SER A 656 -4.61 -23.47 -24.39
C SER A 656 -5.30 -24.71 -24.93
N VAL A 657 -5.23 -24.86 -26.26
CA VAL A 657 -5.70 -26.01 -27.03
C VAL A 657 -4.54 -26.75 -27.70
N ALA A 658 -3.29 -26.36 -27.39
CA ALA A 658 -2.10 -27.09 -27.79
C ALA A 658 -2.17 -28.57 -27.36
N PRO A 659 -1.50 -29.49 -28.07
CA PRO A 659 -1.53 -30.90 -27.74
C PRO A 659 -0.70 -31.25 -26.50
N ASP A 660 0.45 -30.58 -26.33
CA ASP A 660 1.41 -30.80 -25.26
C ASP A 660 2.15 -29.51 -24.88
N PHE A 661 2.85 -29.57 -23.74
CA PHE A 661 3.81 -28.57 -23.31
C PHE A 661 5.12 -29.24 -22.93
N THR A 662 6.21 -28.48 -22.95
CA THR A 662 7.54 -28.91 -22.56
C THR A 662 8.06 -28.04 -21.42
N LEU A 663 8.41 -28.66 -20.30
CA LEU A 663 9.17 -28.05 -19.23
C LEU A 663 10.66 -28.35 -19.41
N THR A 664 11.49 -27.32 -19.41
CA THR A 664 12.95 -27.45 -19.30
C THR A 664 13.38 -26.87 -17.96
N THR A 665 13.85 -27.74 -17.05
CA THR A 665 14.35 -27.34 -15.74
C THR A 665 15.86 -27.53 -15.65
N GLU A 666 16.57 -26.46 -15.36
CA GLU A 666 18.02 -26.40 -15.38
C GLU A 666 18.56 -25.76 -14.10
N ALA A 667 19.42 -26.49 -13.40
CA ALA A 667 20.10 -26.03 -12.20
C ALA A 667 21.55 -25.69 -12.50
N PHE A 668 21.96 -24.49 -12.13
CA PHE A 668 23.24 -23.90 -12.46
C PHE A 668 24.00 -23.48 -11.20
N GLU A 669 25.33 -23.50 -11.33
CA GLU A 669 26.16 -22.58 -10.55
C GLU A 669 26.15 -21.23 -11.29
N SER A 670 26.19 -20.12 -10.56
CA SER A 670 26.13 -18.80 -11.20
C SER A 670 27.52 -18.31 -11.60
N VAL A 671 27.56 -17.50 -12.66
CA VAL A 671 28.62 -16.55 -12.89
C VAL A 671 28.10 -15.21 -12.42
N THR A 672 28.78 -14.67 -11.42
CA THR A 672 28.49 -13.33 -10.94
C THR A 672 29.06 -12.30 -11.92
N ARG A 673 28.18 -11.51 -12.53
CA ARG A 673 28.55 -10.32 -13.29
C ARG A 673 28.11 -9.12 -12.48
N THR A 674 29.04 -8.22 -12.19
CA THR A 674 28.69 -6.95 -11.56
C THR A 674 28.56 -5.91 -12.65
N THR A 675 27.41 -5.24 -12.76
CA THR A 675 27.27 -4.08 -13.64
C THR A 675 28.16 -2.96 -13.13
N GLU A 676 28.65 -2.12 -14.04
CA GLU A 676 29.36 -0.91 -13.62
C GLU A 676 28.36 0.08 -13.02
N GLY A 677 28.53 0.37 -11.72
CA GLY A 677 27.80 1.45 -11.07
C GLY A 677 28.29 2.82 -11.52
N SER A 678 27.42 3.82 -11.46
CA SER A 678 27.77 5.21 -11.77
C SER A 678 27.87 6.06 -10.50
N ILE A 679 28.82 7.00 -10.47
CA ILE A 679 29.02 7.90 -9.33
C ILE A 679 28.39 9.26 -9.62
N GLU A 680 27.42 9.66 -8.79
CA GLU A 680 26.89 11.02 -8.80
C GLU A 680 27.59 11.89 -7.76
N ARG A 681 27.82 13.16 -8.12
CA ARG A 681 28.40 14.16 -7.22
C ARG A 681 27.45 15.33 -7.07
N TYR A 682 27.28 15.78 -5.84
CA TYR A 682 26.60 17.04 -5.59
C TYR A 682 27.41 18.23 -6.08
N THR A 683 26.70 19.29 -6.45
CA THR A 683 27.23 20.64 -6.59
C THR A 683 26.97 21.40 -5.30
N LEU A 684 28.02 21.71 -4.55
CA LEU A 684 27.96 22.58 -3.38
C LEU A 684 28.25 24.02 -3.80
N THR A 685 27.29 24.92 -3.58
CA THR A 685 27.49 26.37 -3.69
C THR A 685 27.62 27.02 -2.32
N CYS A 686 28.37 28.10 -2.28
CA CYS A 686 28.38 29.02 -1.16
C CYS A 686 27.89 30.38 -1.62
N GLU A 687 26.82 30.85 -1.01
CA GLU A 687 26.07 32.03 -1.41
C GLU A 687 26.11 33.08 -0.31
N LYS A 688 26.26 34.34 -0.71
CA LYS A 688 26.24 35.50 0.19
C LYS A 688 25.50 36.64 -0.49
N ASN A 689 24.52 37.21 0.22
CA ASN A 689 23.65 38.28 -0.29
C ASN A 689 22.97 37.91 -1.63
N GLY A 690 22.55 36.65 -1.79
CA GLY A 690 21.90 36.16 -3.01
C GLY A 690 22.84 35.84 -4.18
N THR A 691 24.16 36.06 -4.05
CA THR A 691 25.14 35.76 -5.10
C THR A 691 25.94 34.50 -4.77
N VAL A 692 26.10 33.59 -5.75
CA VAL A 692 27.01 32.44 -5.66
C VAL A 692 28.45 32.95 -5.71
N LYS A 693 29.21 32.70 -4.63
CA LYS A 693 30.63 33.09 -4.50
C LYS A 693 31.60 31.96 -4.85
N ALA A 694 31.20 30.73 -4.57
CA ALA A 694 31.96 29.54 -4.91
C ALA A 694 31.05 28.38 -5.29
N ARG A 695 31.60 27.49 -6.12
CA ARG A 695 31.00 26.22 -6.53
C ARG A 695 32.05 25.12 -6.41
N LYS A 696 31.67 23.96 -5.86
CA LYS A 696 32.56 22.78 -5.74
C LYS A 696 31.76 21.49 -5.91
N LYS A 697 32.33 20.51 -6.62
CA LYS A 697 31.77 19.15 -6.64
C LYS A 697 32.14 18.40 -5.36
N VAL A 698 31.17 17.74 -4.76
CA VAL A 698 31.35 17.00 -3.50
C VAL A 698 30.78 15.59 -3.65
N LEU A 699 31.61 14.62 -3.27
CA LEU A 699 31.25 13.22 -3.09
C LEU A 699 31.31 12.92 -1.58
N VAL A 700 30.22 12.37 -1.05
CA VAL A 700 30.05 11.92 0.33
C VAL A 700 29.02 10.80 0.33
N ASP A 701 29.39 9.66 0.88
CA ASP A 701 28.53 8.47 0.95
C ASP A 701 28.11 8.16 2.40
N ARG A 702 27.29 7.12 2.56
CA ARG A 702 26.79 6.66 3.87
C ARG A 702 27.97 6.42 4.82
N GLY A 703 27.91 7.01 6.02
CA GLY A 703 28.93 6.91 7.06
C GLY A 703 30.16 7.81 6.86
N GLN A 704 30.32 8.47 5.70
CA GLN A 704 31.47 9.32 5.44
C GLN A 704 31.33 10.72 6.05
N VAL A 705 32.46 11.26 6.51
CA VAL A 705 32.56 12.66 6.97
C VAL A 705 33.50 13.43 6.06
N LYS A 706 32.97 14.37 5.27
CA LYS A 706 33.77 15.26 4.42
C LYS A 706 34.04 16.59 5.13
N ARG A 707 35.33 16.93 5.29
CA ARG A 707 35.76 18.22 5.86
C ARG A 707 35.97 19.28 4.78
N LEU A 708 35.42 20.48 4.99
CA LEU A 708 35.44 21.59 4.04
C LEU A 708 35.89 22.89 4.71
N ASP A 709 36.77 23.66 4.07
CA ASP A 709 37.06 25.05 4.44
C ASP A 709 36.69 25.97 3.28
N LEU A 710 35.59 26.71 3.47
CA LEU A 710 35.02 27.59 2.46
C LEU A 710 35.25 29.07 2.82
N ARG A 711 36.00 29.37 3.89
CA ARG A 711 36.16 30.75 4.39
C ARG A 711 36.76 31.73 3.40
N LYS A 712 37.67 31.27 2.53
CA LYS A 712 38.29 32.08 1.47
C LYS A 712 37.43 32.08 0.20
N ALA A 713 36.96 30.90 -0.21
CA ALA A 713 36.17 30.72 -1.43
C ALA A 713 34.82 31.47 -1.39
N CYS A 714 34.21 31.64 -0.23
CA CYS A 714 32.91 32.30 -0.07
C CYS A 714 32.97 33.83 0.10
N ARG A 715 34.14 34.47 0.01
CA ARG A 715 34.28 35.91 0.36
C ARG A 715 33.68 36.84 -0.68
#